data_AF-A0A7C3YXE0-F1
#
_entry.id   AF-A0A7C3YXE0-F1
#
_cell.length_a   1.000
_cell.length_b   1.000
_cell.length_c   1.000
_cell.angle_alpha   90.00
_cell.angle_beta   90.00
_cell.angle_gamma   90.00
#
_symmetry.space_group_name_H-M   'P 1'
#
loop_
_entity.id
_entity.type
_entity.pdbx_description
1 polymer ?
#
loop_
_entity_poly.entity_id
_entity_poly.type
_entity_poly.pdbx_seq_one_letter_code
_entity_poly.pdbx_strand_id
1 'polypeptide(L)'
;MYKDIMNLIISELQTRKCIRDIAQHWSYRSTVPGPGLRNVSNFLCQRHRENGIKAEVIPYPADDKTEWLNGHKNPLEWLPRSAKLEILKPNEKAGLICSYAEEPLCLVSNSTSTPKGGIDAPVVIINNGSKDEDYEGIDLSGKIIFTNMPAGSVEGQARKRGAVGIISDCVSPPWLVSYPPVREPEDAPDLTMWSILSGTRNEKGLWGFNLSARQGRRLRKIIQESNESVILHAEVDADLIEGSSELVNAILLGTDLADEEIWVLAHSSEPGARDNASGCCLSVEIARTLKTLIDSGKLPPLRRSIRFLNAVEVSGFLPYIDSRKDELDKIIAGICLDSVGQDFSLCGGEFVLFQSPETNASFIDGLMEQIFSAVSAEPISKFSNDNYATFPWHTEKFWGNDAFVSDGFFDIPTPQISTWPDRFYHSSMDRPEQMSDNTLGRAGAIVGTCLYLLATADAKTAIWFAGLAMKDWKKRISQNLITEAMKDNVTPFYLRSFGKHLGFQGQDAITQVLRFAKSDKNFDKLVKELANEMRIFADNESENAVRLLSAISGQEMLPLPDTTQETVDSYGDNVLKRLWWQHPPDSAFSDSGRERLRALREHGNVGRIWNWINGRRTVKEIYDRVQFNGAIPYDIVQKYAELLVDEGFAIICK
;
A
#
# COMPACT_ATOMS: atom_id res chain seq x y z
N MET A 1 -4.19 -28.09 11.89
CA MET A 1 -3.94 -28.17 10.45
C MET A 1 -2.64 -27.50 10.04
N TYR A 2 -2.27 -26.34 10.60
CA TYR A 2 -1.09 -25.57 10.15
C TYR A 2 0.12 -25.56 11.10
N LYS A 3 0.01 -26.09 12.34
CA LYS A 3 1.08 -26.03 13.34
C LYS A 3 2.37 -26.75 12.91
N ASP A 4 2.26 -27.93 12.30
CA ASP A 4 3.43 -28.69 11.86
C ASP A 4 4.14 -27.98 10.69
N ILE A 5 3.36 -27.44 9.74
CA ILE A 5 3.86 -26.59 8.65
C ILE A 5 4.63 -25.39 9.21
N MET A 6 4.00 -24.67 10.15
CA MET A 6 4.59 -23.50 10.80
C MET A 6 5.90 -23.86 11.53
N ASN A 7 5.93 -24.96 12.28
CA ASN A 7 7.14 -25.39 12.98
C ASN A 7 8.28 -25.77 12.01
N LEU A 8 7.98 -26.44 10.90
CA LEU A 8 8.96 -26.75 9.86
C LEU A 8 9.55 -25.47 9.26
N ILE A 9 8.70 -24.49 8.96
CA ILE A 9 9.13 -23.19 8.42
C ILE A 9 10.00 -22.46 9.44
N ILE A 10 9.56 -22.34 10.70
CA ILE A 10 10.36 -21.72 11.77
C ILE A 10 11.75 -22.36 11.87
N SER A 11 11.83 -23.70 11.78
CA SER A 11 13.10 -24.41 11.90
C SER A 11 14.06 -24.23 10.71
N GLU A 12 13.52 -23.85 9.55
CA GLU A 12 14.29 -23.73 8.31
C GLU A 12 14.71 -22.27 8.01
N LEU A 13 13.99 -21.28 8.55
CA LEU A 13 14.29 -19.86 8.35
C LEU A 13 15.71 -19.48 8.82
N GLN A 14 16.40 -18.69 8.01
CA GLN A 14 17.75 -18.17 8.25
C GLN A 14 17.73 -16.64 8.39
N THR A 15 17.14 -16.13 9.47
CA THR A 15 16.94 -14.68 9.71
C THR A 15 18.24 -13.88 9.65
N ARG A 16 19.34 -14.38 10.22
CA ARG A 16 20.67 -13.72 10.15
C ARG A 16 21.25 -13.65 8.74
N LYS A 17 20.91 -14.60 7.86
CA LYS A 17 21.26 -14.50 6.45
C LYS A 17 20.40 -13.43 5.78
N CYS A 18 19.10 -13.42 6.06
CA CYS A 18 18.19 -12.39 5.59
C CYS A 18 18.65 -10.98 6.00
N ILE A 19 19.07 -10.74 7.25
CA ILE A 19 19.60 -9.44 7.71
C ILE A 19 20.84 -9.00 6.93
N ARG A 20 21.72 -9.95 6.58
CA ARG A 20 22.89 -9.65 5.72
C ARG A 20 22.47 -9.27 4.30
N ASP A 21 21.49 -9.97 3.75
CA ASP A 21 20.94 -9.65 2.43
C ASP A 21 20.21 -8.29 2.45
N ILE A 22 19.51 -7.94 3.54
CA ILE A 22 18.91 -6.62 3.78
C ILE A 22 19.98 -5.52 3.76
N ALA A 23 21.09 -5.70 4.48
CA ALA A 23 22.18 -4.74 4.50
C ALA A 23 22.80 -4.54 3.10
N GLN A 24 22.92 -5.63 2.33
CA GLN A 24 23.41 -5.56 0.95
C GLN A 24 22.42 -4.81 0.04
N HIS A 25 21.13 -5.13 0.12
CA HIS A 25 20.08 -4.43 -0.62
C HIS A 25 20.08 -2.93 -0.31
N TRP A 26 20.04 -2.57 0.97
CA TRP A 26 20.08 -1.20 1.46
C TRP A 26 21.28 -0.42 0.90
N SER A 27 22.46 -1.06 0.83
CA SER A 27 23.68 -0.42 0.32
C SER A 27 23.61 0.04 -1.14
N TYR A 28 22.69 -0.52 -1.95
CA TYR A 28 22.50 -0.14 -3.35
C TYR A 28 21.71 1.16 -3.53
N ARG A 29 21.03 1.66 -2.49
CA ARG A 29 20.30 2.95 -2.49
C ARG A 29 19.27 3.03 -3.62
N SER A 30 18.36 2.07 -3.67
CA SER A 30 17.28 2.02 -4.65
C SER A 30 16.14 2.93 -4.22
N THR A 31 16.16 4.23 -4.56
CA THR A 31 15.08 5.16 -4.18
C THR A 31 14.04 5.38 -5.28
N VAL A 32 14.42 5.26 -6.55
CA VAL A 32 13.60 5.51 -7.75
C VAL A 32 14.17 4.67 -8.91
N PRO A 33 13.51 4.57 -10.10
CA PRO A 33 14.15 4.00 -11.29
C PRO A 33 15.55 4.56 -11.52
N GLY A 34 16.54 3.68 -11.64
CA GLY A 34 17.95 4.09 -11.67
C GLY A 34 18.93 2.96 -11.34
N PRO A 35 20.23 3.28 -11.19
CA PRO A 35 21.27 2.30 -10.92
C PRO A 35 21.04 1.49 -9.64
N GLY A 36 20.49 2.13 -8.60
CA GLY A 36 20.17 1.47 -7.33
C GLY A 36 19.13 0.37 -7.51
N LEU A 37 18.01 0.66 -8.18
CA LEU A 37 16.96 -0.30 -8.50
C LEU A 37 17.50 -1.44 -9.35
N ARG A 38 18.26 -1.12 -10.41
CA ARG A 38 18.87 -2.12 -11.27
C ARG A 38 19.79 -3.07 -10.50
N ASN A 39 20.60 -2.55 -9.58
CA ASN A 39 21.50 -3.36 -8.75
C ASN A 39 20.72 -4.26 -7.78
N VAL A 40 19.70 -3.71 -7.11
CA VAL A 40 18.79 -4.46 -6.24
C VAL A 40 18.09 -5.58 -7.00
N SER A 41 17.49 -5.28 -8.16
CA SER A 41 16.75 -6.25 -8.96
C SER A 41 17.64 -7.40 -9.43
N ASN A 42 18.86 -7.10 -9.87
CA ASN A 42 19.84 -8.12 -10.22
C ASN A 42 20.27 -8.96 -9.01
N PHE A 43 20.49 -8.33 -7.85
CA PHE A 43 20.83 -9.01 -6.61
C PHE A 43 19.73 -9.98 -6.15
N LEU A 44 18.48 -9.52 -6.09
CA LEU A 44 17.33 -10.35 -5.70
C LEU A 44 17.13 -11.51 -6.69
N CYS A 45 17.20 -11.25 -8.00
CA CYS A 45 17.12 -12.28 -9.03
C CYS A 45 18.24 -13.33 -8.88
N GLN A 46 19.48 -12.89 -8.63
CA GLN A 46 20.60 -13.78 -8.36
C GLN A 46 20.35 -14.64 -7.11
N ARG A 47 19.91 -14.05 -6.00
CA ARG A 47 19.60 -14.78 -4.77
C ARG A 47 18.54 -15.86 -4.99
N HIS A 48 17.47 -15.55 -5.73
CA HIS A 48 16.47 -16.57 -6.10
C HIS A 48 17.10 -17.72 -6.92
N ARG A 49 17.92 -17.40 -7.93
CA ARG A 49 18.59 -18.42 -8.77
C ARG A 49 19.56 -19.29 -7.98
N GLU A 50 20.33 -18.71 -7.07
CA GLU A 50 21.23 -19.42 -6.16
C GLU A 50 20.47 -20.41 -5.26
N ASN A 51 19.23 -20.08 -4.91
CA ASN A 51 18.32 -20.96 -4.17
C ASN A 51 17.58 -21.96 -5.09
N GLY A 52 17.90 -22.03 -6.39
CA GLY A 52 17.29 -22.95 -7.35
C GLY A 52 15.87 -22.55 -7.77
N ILE A 53 15.49 -21.29 -7.62
CA ILE A 53 14.19 -20.74 -8.01
C ILE A 53 14.33 -20.10 -9.40
N LYS A 54 13.36 -20.34 -10.28
CA LYS A 54 13.33 -19.69 -11.59
C LYS A 54 13.05 -18.20 -11.38
N ALA A 55 13.98 -17.35 -11.80
CA ALA A 55 13.84 -15.90 -11.68
C ALA A 55 14.43 -15.15 -12.88
N GLU A 56 13.87 -14.00 -13.19
CA GLU A 56 14.33 -13.05 -14.20
C GLU A 56 14.10 -11.61 -13.76
N VAL A 57 14.79 -10.68 -14.42
CA VAL A 57 14.54 -9.25 -14.31
C VAL A 57 13.90 -8.80 -15.62
N ILE A 58 12.72 -8.20 -15.53
CA ILE A 58 11.97 -7.66 -16.67
C ILE A 58 12.13 -6.14 -16.65
N PRO A 59 12.81 -5.55 -17.64
CA PRO A 59 12.91 -4.09 -17.73
C PRO A 59 11.64 -3.52 -18.37
N TYR A 60 10.95 -2.64 -17.65
CA TYR A 60 9.87 -1.83 -18.22
C TYR A 60 10.36 -0.42 -18.53
N PRO A 61 9.77 0.28 -19.52
CA PRO A 61 10.13 1.67 -19.80
C PRO A 61 9.97 2.58 -18.57
N ALA A 62 11.04 3.33 -18.26
CA ALA A 62 11.03 4.47 -17.34
C ALA A 62 11.20 5.73 -18.19
N ASP A 63 10.10 6.14 -18.81
CA ASP A 63 10.12 7.09 -19.92
C ASP A 63 9.07 8.20 -19.82
N ASP A 64 8.23 8.26 -18.77
CA ASP A 64 7.20 9.28 -18.64
C ASP A 64 6.31 9.44 -19.90
N LYS A 65 6.09 8.36 -20.66
CA LYS A 65 5.22 8.36 -21.85
C LYS A 65 4.43 7.08 -22.03
N THR A 66 5.02 5.92 -21.72
CA THR A 66 4.36 4.64 -21.88
C THR A 66 3.28 4.49 -20.80
N GLU A 67 2.06 4.20 -21.22
CA GLU A 67 0.88 4.16 -20.35
C GLU A 67 0.44 2.72 -20.07
N TRP A 68 0.07 2.47 -18.82
CA TRP A 68 -0.55 1.23 -18.36
C TRP A 68 -1.79 1.55 -17.52
N LEU A 69 -2.76 0.65 -17.51
CA LEU A 69 -3.96 0.73 -16.67
C LEU A 69 -4.55 2.15 -16.58
N ASN A 70 -5.03 2.68 -17.71
CA ASN A 70 -5.75 3.96 -17.75
C ASN A 70 -4.89 5.21 -17.51
N GLY A 71 -3.63 5.18 -17.98
CA GLY A 71 -2.79 6.37 -18.09
C GLY A 71 -1.67 6.48 -17.05
N HIS A 72 -1.48 5.46 -16.21
CA HIS A 72 -0.34 5.41 -15.29
C HIS A 72 0.97 5.28 -16.06
N LYS A 73 2.00 6.01 -15.63
CA LYS A 73 3.32 6.08 -16.25
C LYS A 73 4.40 5.90 -15.18
N ASN A 74 5.49 5.25 -15.56
CA ASN A 74 6.72 5.31 -14.77
C ASN A 74 7.41 6.66 -14.99
N PRO A 75 8.09 7.22 -13.96
CA PRO A 75 8.93 8.40 -14.13
C PRO A 75 10.15 8.05 -15.01
N LEU A 76 10.95 9.07 -15.37
CA LEU A 76 12.24 8.88 -16.02
C LEU A 76 13.23 8.17 -15.09
N GLU A 77 14.24 7.52 -15.68
CA GLU A 77 15.36 6.95 -14.93
C GLU A 77 16.27 8.07 -14.40
N TRP A 78 16.62 8.00 -13.11
CA TRP A 78 17.45 9.00 -12.43
C TRP A 78 18.88 8.50 -12.21
N LEU A 79 19.86 9.29 -12.67
CA LEU A 79 21.29 8.99 -12.59
C LEU A 79 22.04 10.02 -11.72
N PRO A 80 21.98 9.92 -10.37
CA PRO A 80 22.74 10.81 -9.50
C PRO A 80 24.24 10.44 -9.48
N ARG A 81 25.11 11.44 -9.51
CA ARG A 81 26.57 11.25 -9.44
C ARG A 81 27.22 12.05 -8.30
N SER A 82 26.88 13.32 -8.16
CA SER A 82 27.36 14.14 -7.05
C SER A 82 26.44 15.33 -6.77
N ALA A 83 26.46 15.83 -5.54
CA ALA A 83 25.81 17.08 -5.20
C ALA A 83 26.46 17.73 -3.97
N LYS A 84 26.50 19.06 -3.95
CA LYS A 84 26.98 19.89 -2.82
C LYS A 84 26.14 21.15 -2.70
N LEU A 85 25.90 21.54 -1.46
CA LEU A 85 25.24 22.79 -1.13
C LEU A 85 26.06 23.56 -0.09
N GLU A 86 26.42 24.79 -0.40
CA GLU A 86 27.29 25.63 0.42
C GLU A 86 26.70 27.02 0.62
N ILE A 87 27.04 27.66 1.75
CA ILE A 87 26.80 29.09 1.94
C ILE A 87 27.95 29.83 1.25
N LEU A 88 27.63 30.71 0.30
CA LEU A 88 28.59 31.61 -0.33
C LEU A 88 28.61 32.98 0.37
N LYS A 89 27.43 33.52 0.68
CA LYS A 89 27.28 34.77 1.45
C LYS A 89 26.29 34.61 2.61
N PRO A 90 26.56 35.23 3.77
CA PRO A 90 27.70 36.11 4.06
C PRO A 90 29.02 35.34 4.23
N ASN A 91 30.16 35.96 3.86
CA ASN A 91 31.48 35.31 3.88
C ASN A 91 31.86 34.74 5.26
N GLU A 92 31.44 35.42 6.33
CA GLU A 92 31.63 35.04 7.74
C GLU A 92 31.02 33.66 8.09
N LYS A 93 30.01 33.25 7.31
CA LYS A 93 29.27 31.99 7.48
C LYS A 93 29.50 31.03 6.31
N ALA A 94 30.43 31.34 5.40
CA ALA A 94 30.68 30.55 4.22
C ALA A 94 31.13 29.13 4.56
N GLY A 95 30.71 28.17 3.75
CA GLY A 95 31.11 26.76 3.88
C GLY A 95 30.00 25.76 3.59
N LEU A 96 30.39 24.49 3.59
CA LEU A 96 29.54 23.35 3.27
C LEU A 96 28.38 23.19 4.26
N ILE A 97 27.17 22.99 3.72
CA ILE A 97 25.97 22.60 4.47
C ILE A 97 25.81 21.08 4.46
N CYS A 98 25.78 20.49 3.25
CA CYS A 98 25.66 19.05 3.03
C CYS A 98 26.27 18.64 1.68
N SER A 99 26.58 17.35 1.55
CA SER A 99 27.04 16.76 0.29
C SER A 99 26.52 15.34 0.11
N TYR A 100 26.27 14.96 -1.16
CA TYR A 100 25.81 13.62 -1.54
C TYR A 100 26.80 12.50 -1.15
N ALA A 101 28.09 12.84 -1.07
CA ALA A 101 29.13 11.90 -0.67
C ALA A 101 29.03 11.50 0.82
N GLU A 102 28.58 12.42 1.68
CA GLU A 102 28.42 12.20 3.12
C GLU A 102 27.03 11.64 3.46
N GLU A 103 25.98 12.24 2.91
CA GLU A 103 24.59 11.85 3.14
C GLU A 103 23.82 11.86 1.81
N PRO A 104 23.65 10.70 1.15
CA PRO A 104 23.03 10.63 -0.18
C PRO A 104 21.59 11.14 -0.22
N LEU A 105 20.83 10.99 0.87
CA LEU A 105 19.44 11.48 0.92
C LEU A 105 19.36 13.00 1.06
N CYS A 106 20.50 13.68 1.23
CA CYS A 106 20.53 15.14 1.13
C CYS A 106 20.21 15.63 -0.27
N LEU A 107 20.36 14.81 -1.33
CA LEU A 107 19.89 15.13 -2.68
C LEU A 107 18.46 14.58 -2.86
N VAL A 108 17.52 15.45 -3.19
CA VAL A 108 16.14 15.05 -3.48
C VAL A 108 16.14 14.13 -4.71
N SER A 109 15.49 12.96 -4.62
CA SER A 109 15.44 12.04 -5.76
C SER A 109 14.74 12.68 -6.96
N ASN A 110 15.18 12.33 -8.16
CA ASN A 110 14.78 12.95 -9.43
C ASN A 110 15.21 14.42 -9.62
N SER A 111 16.19 14.91 -8.86
CA SER A 111 16.83 16.21 -9.12
C SER A 111 17.58 16.21 -10.46
N THR A 112 17.49 17.31 -11.22
CA THR A 112 18.30 17.54 -12.44
C THR A 112 19.63 18.22 -12.13
N SER A 113 20.60 18.16 -13.04
CA SER A 113 21.88 18.88 -12.90
C SER A 113 21.73 20.40 -12.81
N THR A 114 22.64 21.03 -12.09
CA THR A 114 22.92 22.47 -12.22
C THR A 114 23.72 22.75 -13.51
N PRO A 115 23.83 24.01 -13.97
CA PRO A 115 24.82 24.36 -14.99
C PRO A 115 26.24 23.96 -14.58
N LYS A 116 27.13 23.82 -15.56
CA LYS A 116 28.55 23.50 -15.31
C LYS A 116 29.17 24.56 -14.40
N GLY A 117 29.75 24.12 -13.28
CA GLY A 117 30.34 25.00 -12.27
C GLY A 117 29.36 25.46 -11.19
N GLY A 118 28.15 24.90 -11.15
CA GLY A 118 27.13 25.20 -10.15
C GLY A 118 26.32 26.46 -10.44
N ILE A 119 25.50 26.85 -9.47
CA ILE A 119 24.67 28.06 -9.51
C ILE A 119 24.70 28.76 -8.15
N ASP A 120 24.89 30.08 -8.20
CA ASP A 120 24.75 30.96 -7.04
C ASP A 120 23.36 31.58 -7.07
N ALA A 121 22.59 31.41 -5.99
CA ALA A 121 21.25 31.97 -5.92
C ALA A 121 20.87 32.41 -4.49
N PRO A 122 20.06 33.48 -4.36
CA PRO A 122 19.53 33.87 -3.06
C PRO A 122 18.48 32.87 -2.58
N VAL A 123 18.45 32.64 -1.27
CA VAL A 123 17.47 31.76 -0.62
C VAL A 123 16.31 32.56 -0.03
N VAL A 124 15.08 32.07 -0.21
CA VAL A 124 13.84 32.65 0.32
C VAL A 124 13.12 31.60 1.16
N ILE A 125 12.79 31.93 2.41
CA ILE A 125 12.06 31.04 3.32
C ILE A 125 10.57 31.07 2.99
N ILE A 126 9.97 29.89 2.81
CA ILE A 126 8.52 29.68 2.70
C ILE A 126 8.14 28.57 3.69
N ASN A 127 7.49 28.94 4.81
CA ASN A 127 7.15 28.01 5.90
C ASN A 127 5.90 27.14 5.63
N ASN A 128 5.33 27.27 4.44
CA ASN A 128 4.33 26.41 3.79
C ASN A 128 4.69 26.40 2.30
N GLY A 129 3.77 26.09 1.38
CA GLY A 129 4.12 26.14 -0.05
C GLY A 129 3.38 25.17 -0.95
N SER A 130 2.35 24.51 -0.45
CA SER A 130 1.54 23.62 -1.29
C SER A 130 0.50 24.38 -2.10
N LYS A 131 0.19 25.64 -1.74
CA LYS A 131 -0.89 26.42 -2.33
C LYS A 131 -0.42 27.74 -2.91
N ASP A 132 -1.21 28.33 -3.80
CA ASP A 132 -0.83 29.58 -4.49
C ASP A 132 -0.70 30.77 -3.54
N GLU A 133 -1.51 30.81 -2.47
CA GLU A 133 -1.57 31.89 -1.47
C GLU A 133 -0.30 32.00 -0.64
N ASP A 134 0.42 30.88 -0.43
CA ASP A 134 1.69 30.84 0.30
C ASP A 134 2.80 31.67 -0.38
N TYR A 135 2.58 32.08 -1.64
CA TYR A 135 3.55 32.75 -2.50
C TYR A 135 3.12 34.16 -2.92
N GLU A 136 2.03 34.68 -2.39
CA GLU A 136 1.51 35.98 -2.80
C GLU A 136 2.52 37.11 -2.54
N GLY A 137 2.84 37.89 -3.58
CA GLY A 137 3.82 38.98 -3.49
C GLY A 137 5.29 38.54 -3.39
N ILE A 138 5.60 37.25 -3.52
CA ILE A 138 6.97 36.72 -3.42
C ILE A 138 7.53 36.47 -4.83
N ASP A 139 8.59 37.19 -5.19
CA ASP A 139 9.37 36.90 -6.40
C ASP A 139 10.33 35.73 -6.15
N LEU A 140 10.18 34.65 -6.91
CA LEU A 140 11.03 33.44 -6.83
C LEU A 140 11.86 33.20 -8.08
N SER A 141 11.80 34.08 -9.09
CA SER A 141 12.54 33.89 -10.33
C SER A 141 14.04 33.87 -10.06
N GLY A 142 14.71 32.76 -10.39
CA GLY A 142 16.16 32.62 -10.16
C GLY A 142 16.55 32.38 -8.69
N LYS A 143 15.60 32.11 -7.79
CA LYS A 143 15.85 31.96 -6.35
C LYS A 143 15.67 30.52 -5.87
N ILE A 144 16.20 30.23 -4.69
CA ILE A 144 16.05 28.95 -4.01
C ILE A 144 14.94 29.07 -2.97
N ILE A 145 13.98 28.15 -3.01
CA ILE A 145 12.96 28.04 -1.97
C ILE A 145 13.54 27.25 -0.79
N PHE A 146 13.41 27.75 0.43
CA PHE A 146 13.70 26.97 1.64
C PHE A 146 12.44 26.77 2.47
N THR A 147 12.00 25.53 2.62
CA THR A 147 10.72 25.15 3.22
C THR A 147 10.86 24.04 4.27
N ASN A 148 9.83 23.87 5.09
CA ASN A 148 9.63 22.75 6.02
C ASN A 148 8.71 21.66 5.42
N MET A 149 8.25 21.83 4.18
CA MET A 149 7.45 20.84 3.43
C MET A 149 8.36 19.91 2.62
N PRO A 150 7.96 18.65 2.35
CA PRO A 150 8.72 17.79 1.46
C PRO A 150 8.79 18.40 0.05
N ALA A 151 9.94 18.25 -0.62
CA ALA A 151 10.22 18.96 -1.87
C ALA A 151 9.16 18.71 -2.98
N GLY A 152 8.68 17.46 -3.11
CA GLY A 152 7.64 17.10 -4.07
C GLY A 152 6.32 17.87 -3.89
N SER A 153 5.96 18.29 -2.68
CA SER A 153 4.75 19.10 -2.44
C SER A 153 4.89 20.55 -2.90
N VAL A 154 6.12 21.01 -3.16
CA VAL A 154 6.45 22.40 -3.52
C VAL A 154 6.86 22.51 -5.00
N GLU A 155 7.22 21.39 -5.64
CA GLU A 155 7.71 21.28 -7.01
C GLU A 155 6.88 22.06 -8.03
N GLY A 156 5.55 21.88 -8.03
CA GLY A 156 4.66 22.55 -8.97
C GLY A 156 4.71 24.07 -8.85
N GLN A 157 4.77 24.58 -7.62
CA GLN A 157 4.83 26.01 -7.31
C GLN A 157 6.20 26.59 -7.67
N ALA A 158 7.27 25.87 -7.36
CA ALA A 158 8.64 26.22 -7.71
C ALA A 158 8.81 26.41 -9.23
N ARG A 159 8.33 25.43 -10.03
CA ARG A 159 8.37 25.49 -11.49
C ARG A 159 7.54 26.64 -12.04
N LYS A 160 6.30 26.80 -11.55
CA LYS A 160 5.37 27.86 -11.99
C LYS A 160 5.97 29.27 -11.79
N ARG A 161 6.80 29.47 -10.77
CA ARG A 161 7.36 30.78 -10.38
C ARG A 161 8.83 30.98 -10.74
N GLY A 162 9.45 30.02 -11.44
CA GLY A 162 10.82 30.14 -11.92
C GLY A 162 11.88 30.02 -10.84
N ALA A 163 11.59 29.35 -9.72
CA ALA A 163 12.60 28.98 -8.75
C ALA A 163 13.60 28.00 -9.37
N VAL A 164 14.86 28.11 -8.99
CA VAL A 164 15.94 27.27 -9.55
C VAL A 164 16.23 26.04 -8.70
N GLY A 165 15.85 26.05 -7.42
CA GLY A 165 16.03 24.91 -6.53
C GLY A 165 15.14 24.96 -5.29
N ILE A 166 15.02 23.80 -4.64
CA ILE A 166 14.26 23.62 -3.39
C ILE A 166 15.20 23.09 -2.30
N ILE A 167 15.14 23.67 -1.12
CA ILE A 167 15.75 23.14 0.10
C ILE A 167 14.60 22.81 1.05
N SER A 168 14.62 21.61 1.63
CA SER A 168 13.65 21.17 2.62
C SER A 168 14.34 20.78 3.92
N ASP A 169 13.87 21.26 5.07
CA ASP A 169 14.19 20.69 6.38
C ASP A 169 13.00 19.96 7.00
N CYS A 170 12.12 19.42 6.15
CA CYS A 170 10.99 18.60 6.58
C CYS A 170 11.49 17.36 7.34
N VAL A 171 10.97 17.15 8.55
CA VAL A 171 11.20 15.92 9.34
C VAL A 171 9.95 15.05 9.45
N SER A 172 8.78 15.63 9.21
CA SER A 172 7.49 14.96 9.29
C SER A 172 6.57 15.49 8.18
N PRO A 173 6.38 14.74 7.09
CA PRO A 173 5.53 15.17 6.00
C PRO A 173 4.04 15.13 6.38
N PRO A 174 3.15 15.82 5.64
CA PRO A 174 1.73 15.94 6.00
C PRO A 174 0.99 14.60 6.15
N TRP A 175 1.36 13.59 5.36
CA TRP A 175 0.77 12.25 5.48
C TRP A 175 1.22 11.56 6.77
N LEU A 176 2.47 11.70 7.19
CA LEU A 176 2.96 11.18 8.47
C LEU A 176 2.25 11.86 9.65
N VAL A 177 1.98 13.17 9.55
CA VAL A 177 1.20 13.90 10.56
C VAL A 177 -0.22 13.33 10.73
N SER A 178 -0.79 12.80 9.64
CA SER A 178 -2.13 12.19 9.64
C SER A 178 -2.14 10.79 10.26
N TYR A 179 -0.97 10.18 10.50
CA TYR A 179 -0.80 8.85 11.08
C TYR A 179 0.22 8.91 12.23
N PRO A 180 -0.20 9.22 13.46
CA PRO A 180 0.70 9.45 14.59
C PRO A 180 1.63 8.26 14.86
N PRO A 181 2.80 8.50 15.49
CA PRO A 181 3.25 9.74 16.10
C PRO A 181 3.85 10.72 15.08
N VAL A 182 3.66 12.00 15.35
CA VAL A 182 4.34 13.08 14.63
C VAL A 182 5.80 13.09 15.05
N ARG A 183 6.72 13.00 14.09
CA ARG A 183 8.15 13.13 14.36
C ARG A 183 8.50 14.61 14.55
N GLU A 184 8.96 14.97 15.74
CA GLU A 184 9.42 16.32 16.01
C GLU A 184 10.90 16.49 15.63
N PRO A 185 11.33 17.69 15.22
CA PRO A 185 12.73 17.99 14.93
C PRO A 185 13.73 17.64 16.05
N GLU A 186 13.28 17.60 17.30
CA GLU A 186 14.08 17.24 18.48
C GLU A 186 14.25 15.72 18.65
N ASP A 187 13.35 14.91 18.09
CA ASP A 187 13.37 13.44 18.24
C ASP A 187 14.54 12.80 17.49
N ALA A 188 14.91 13.38 16.34
CA ALA A 188 15.97 12.91 15.46
C ALA A 188 16.64 14.09 14.72
N PRO A 189 17.45 14.92 15.40
CA PRO A 189 17.93 16.20 14.86
C PRO A 189 18.89 16.09 13.67
N ASP A 190 19.49 14.92 13.45
CA ASP A 190 20.41 14.61 12.36
C ASP A 190 19.78 13.77 11.24
N LEU A 191 18.49 13.45 11.36
CA LEU A 191 17.76 12.67 10.38
C LEU A 191 17.54 13.51 9.12
N THR A 192 17.90 12.96 7.96
CA THR A 192 17.56 13.55 6.66
C THR A 192 16.38 12.80 6.08
N MET A 193 15.26 13.52 5.90
CA MET A 193 14.04 12.96 5.33
C MET A 193 14.23 12.76 3.83
N TRP A 194 13.81 11.60 3.34
CA TRP A 194 13.76 11.32 1.91
C TRP A 194 12.56 12.02 1.27
N SER A 195 12.80 12.58 0.09
CA SER A 195 11.75 13.17 -0.74
C SER A 195 12.08 12.99 -2.21
N ILE A 196 11.04 13.04 -3.03
CA ILE A 196 11.11 12.82 -4.48
C ILE A 196 10.48 14.02 -5.21
N LEU A 197 11.07 14.38 -6.35
CA LEU A 197 10.41 15.17 -7.39
C LEU A 197 9.71 14.23 -8.38
N SER A 198 8.81 14.76 -9.22
CA SER A 198 7.96 13.97 -10.13
C SER A 198 8.74 13.07 -11.09
N GLY A 199 9.99 13.43 -11.43
CA GLY A 199 10.79 12.69 -12.41
C GLY A 199 10.22 12.72 -13.82
N THR A 200 9.34 13.69 -14.10
CA THR A 200 8.72 13.89 -15.42
C THR A 200 9.55 14.85 -16.28
N ARG A 201 9.38 14.78 -17.60
CA ARG A 201 10.11 15.68 -18.52
C ARG A 201 9.77 17.13 -18.22
N ASN A 202 10.79 17.97 -18.09
CA ASN A 202 10.62 19.41 -17.92
C ASN A 202 11.80 20.19 -18.55
N GLU A 203 11.49 21.23 -19.33
CA GLU A 203 12.51 22.04 -20.01
C GLU A 203 13.37 22.87 -19.05
N LYS A 204 12.84 23.28 -17.89
CA LYS A 204 13.50 24.23 -16.99
C LYS A 204 14.31 23.57 -15.87
N GLY A 205 14.30 22.24 -15.77
CA GLY A 205 14.96 21.50 -14.69
C GLY A 205 14.46 21.91 -13.29
N LEU A 206 14.79 21.12 -12.28
CA LEU A 206 14.68 21.50 -10.89
C LEU A 206 15.54 20.55 -10.06
N TRP A 207 16.34 21.10 -9.17
CA TRP A 207 17.10 20.33 -8.19
C TRP A 207 16.61 20.63 -6.78
N GLY A 208 16.88 19.73 -5.85
CA GLY A 208 16.61 20.02 -4.44
C GLY A 208 17.52 19.31 -3.46
N PHE A 209 17.60 19.88 -2.27
CA PHE A 209 18.32 19.30 -1.13
C PHE A 209 17.41 19.09 0.07
N ASN A 210 17.53 17.94 0.73
CA ASN A 210 16.98 17.70 2.06
C ASN A 210 18.06 17.99 3.11
N LEU A 211 17.69 18.71 4.15
CA LEU A 211 18.53 19.03 5.31
C LEU A 211 17.98 18.31 6.53
N SER A 212 18.88 17.89 7.42
CA SER A 212 18.48 17.53 8.78
C SER A 212 17.93 18.75 9.53
N ALA A 213 17.13 18.52 10.57
CA ALA A 213 16.62 19.60 11.41
C ALA A 213 17.75 20.50 11.95
N ARG A 214 18.89 19.92 12.32
CA ARG A 214 20.06 20.70 12.80
C ARG A 214 20.63 21.59 11.70
N GLN A 215 20.81 21.07 10.49
CA GLN A 215 21.28 21.85 9.34
C GLN A 215 20.27 22.94 8.97
N GLY A 216 18.97 22.60 8.92
CA GLY A 216 17.89 23.53 8.62
C GLY A 216 17.80 24.68 9.63
N ARG A 217 17.77 24.38 10.93
CA ARG A 217 17.79 25.42 11.99
C ARG A 217 19.02 26.32 11.89
N ARG A 218 20.19 25.76 11.60
CA ARG A 218 21.42 26.55 11.40
C ARG A 218 21.26 27.51 10.23
N LEU A 219 20.76 27.05 9.09
CA LEU A 219 20.55 27.89 7.90
C LEU A 219 19.49 28.97 8.16
N ARG A 220 18.35 28.62 8.77
CA ARG A 220 17.30 29.58 9.15
C ARG A 220 17.84 30.69 10.05
N LYS A 221 18.64 30.32 11.06
CA LYS A 221 19.29 31.28 11.96
C LYS A 221 20.22 32.23 11.21
N ILE A 222 21.03 31.72 10.28
CA ILE A 222 21.92 32.55 9.45
C ILE A 222 21.11 33.52 8.59
N ILE A 223 20.01 33.06 7.97
CA ILE A 223 19.12 33.92 7.17
C ILE A 223 18.48 35.01 8.03
N GLN A 224 18.02 34.67 9.24
CA GLN A 224 17.37 35.62 10.15
C GLN A 224 18.33 36.66 10.72
N GLU A 225 19.58 36.29 11.01
CA GLU A 225 20.60 37.17 11.59
C GLU A 225 21.34 38.00 10.53
N SER A 226 21.18 37.68 9.25
CA SER A 226 21.87 38.36 8.14
C SER A 226 21.19 39.68 7.79
N ASN A 227 21.99 40.74 7.63
CA ASN A 227 21.54 42.03 7.12
C ASN A 227 21.57 42.11 5.57
N GLU A 228 22.15 41.11 4.91
CA GLU A 228 22.19 40.96 3.46
C GLU A 228 21.49 39.67 3.01
N SER A 229 21.22 39.56 1.71
CA SER A 229 20.66 38.32 1.15
C SER A 229 21.68 37.18 1.31
N VAL A 230 21.25 36.08 1.94
CA VAL A 230 22.04 34.85 1.99
C VAL A 230 22.06 34.25 0.59
N ILE A 231 23.27 34.02 0.06
CA ILE A 231 23.49 33.41 -1.25
C ILE A 231 24.06 32.01 -1.02
N LEU A 232 23.43 31.01 -1.63
CA LEU A 232 23.89 29.64 -1.60
C LEU A 232 24.51 29.28 -2.94
N HIS A 233 25.55 28.45 -2.89
CA HIS A 233 26.14 27.80 -4.05
C HIS A 233 25.66 26.35 -4.08
N ALA A 234 24.98 25.96 -5.17
CA ALA A 234 24.56 24.59 -5.41
C ALA A 234 25.31 24.03 -6.63
N GLU A 235 25.87 22.84 -6.47
CA GLU A 235 26.46 22.06 -7.56
C GLU A 235 25.80 20.68 -7.54
N VAL A 236 25.11 20.31 -8.62
CA VAL A 236 24.44 19.02 -8.77
C VAL A 236 24.81 18.42 -10.12
N ASP A 237 25.26 17.18 -10.08
CA ASP A 237 25.51 16.34 -11.25
C ASP A 237 24.59 15.11 -11.20
N ALA A 238 23.49 15.20 -11.95
CA ALA A 238 22.47 14.17 -12.08
C ALA A 238 21.67 14.31 -13.39
N ASP A 239 21.27 13.19 -13.98
CA ASP A 239 20.42 13.19 -15.17
C ASP A 239 19.07 12.52 -14.93
N LEU A 240 18.06 12.99 -15.66
CA LEU A 240 16.84 12.25 -15.93
C LEU A 240 16.87 11.82 -17.40
N ILE A 241 16.83 10.52 -17.64
CA ILE A 241 16.90 9.94 -18.98
C ILE A 241 15.73 8.99 -19.23
N GLU A 242 15.41 8.75 -20.49
CA GLU A 242 14.61 7.57 -20.84
C GLU A 242 15.45 6.31 -20.56
N GLY A 243 14.91 5.43 -19.73
CA GLY A 243 15.63 4.25 -19.27
C GLY A 243 14.71 3.10 -18.90
N SER A 244 15.05 2.37 -17.85
CA SER A 244 14.26 1.23 -17.37
C SER A 244 13.86 1.33 -15.90
N SER A 245 12.71 0.75 -15.59
CA SER A 245 12.22 0.42 -14.25
C SER A 245 12.15 -1.11 -14.17
N GLU A 246 13.06 -1.72 -13.43
CA GLU A 246 13.18 -3.17 -13.34
C GLU A 246 12.12 -3.79 -12.43
N LEU A 247 11.51 -4.88 -12.88
CA LEU A 247 10.71 -5.79 -12.07
C LEU A 247 11.40 -7.15 -11.94
N VAL A 248 11.57 -7.64 -10.73
CA VAL A 248 12.01 -9.01 -10.45
C VAL A 248 10.80 -9.93 -10.52
N ASN A 249 10.90 -10.97 -11.33
CA ASN A 249 9.89 -12.00 -11.47
C ASN A 249 10.50 -13.36 -11.10
N ALA A 250 10.14 -13.89 -9.93
CA ALA A 250 10.55 -15.21 -9.48
C ALA A 250 9.36 -16.13 -9.24
N ILE A 251 9.50 -17.43 -9.53
CA ILE A 251 8.40 -18.38 -9.40
C ILE A 251 8.86 -19.72 -8.82
N LEU A 252 8.14 -20.16 -7.78
CA LEU A 252 8.18 -21.51 -7.25
C LEU A 252 6.98 -22.28 -7.82
N LEU A 253 7.25 -23.26 -8.69
CA LEU A 253 6.22 -23.92 -9.48
C LEU A 253 5.35 -24.87 -8.65
N GLY A 254 4.05 -24.84 -8.93
CA GLY A 254 3.09 -25.85 -8.52
C GLY A 254 3.18 -27.13 -9.36
N THR A 255 2.19 -28.00 -9.18
CA THR A 255 2.11 -29.30 -9.87
C THR A 255 0.83 -29.37 -10.70
N ASP A 256 -0.28 -29.79 -10.12
CA ASP A 256 -1.55 -30.08 -10.82
C ASP A 256 -2.40 -28.84 -11.10
N LEU A 257 -2.15 -27.72 -10.42
CA LEU A 257 -2.81 -26.41 -10.62
C LEU A 257 -1.77 -25.30 -10.84
N ALA A 258 -0.68 -25.62 -11.54
CA ALA A 258 0.48 -24.73 -11.66
C ALA A 258 0.20 -23.40 -12.40
N ASP A 259 -0.91 -23.32 -13.14
CA ASP A 259 -1.40 -22.10 -13.81
C ASP A 259 -2.19 -21.17 -12.87
N GLU A 260 -2.64 -21.67 -11.72
CA GLU A 260 -3.14 -20.85 -10.62
C GLU A 260 -1.97 -20.33 -9.78
N GLU A 261 -2.01 -19.06 -9.40
CA GLU A 261 -0.89 -18.37 -8.75
C GLU A 261 -1.25 -17.75 -7.41
N ILE A 262 -0.30 -17.76 -6.47
CA ILE A 262 -0.30 -16.94 -5.26
C ILE A 262 0.81 -15.89 -5.39
N TRP A 263 0.48 -14.62 -5.26
CA TRP A 263 1.45 -13.54 -5.44
C TRP A 263 2.08 -13.09 -4.12
N VAL A 264 3.34 -12.68 -4.17
CA VAL A 264 4.03 -11.97 -3.11
C VAL A 264 4.51 -10.66 -3.70
N LEU A 265 3.99 -9.55 -3.20
CA LEU A 265 4.36 -8.20 -3.62
C LEU A 265 5.27 -7.60 -2.54
N ALA A 266 6.44 -7.12 -2.92
CA ALA A 266 7.30 -6.31 -2.06
C ALA A 266 8.00 -5.25 -2.91
N HIS A 267 7.75 -3.97 -2.63
CA HIS A 267 8.39 -2.90 -3.38
C HIS A 267 9.89 -2.81 -3.07
N SER A 268 10.68 -2.35 -4.04
CA SER A 268 12.15 -2.34 -4.02
C SER A 268 12.74 -0.97 -4.34
N SER A 269 11.95 0.11 -4.24
CA SER A 269 12.36 1.50 -4.45
C SER A 269 12.10 2.43 -3.25
N GLU A 270 12.90 2.32 -2.19
CA GLU A 270 12.90 3.23 -1.03
C GLU A 270 14.28 3.23 -0.32
N PRO A 271 14.61 4.24 0.50
CA PRO A 271 15.97 4.40 1.03
C PRO A 271 16.36 3.45 2.17
N GLY A 272 15.40 2.79 2.81
CA GLY A 272 15.54 2.15 4.12
C GLY A 272 15.87 0.65 4.10
N ALA A 273 16.42 0.19 5.22
CA ALA A 273 16.69 -1.22 5.45
C ALA A 273 15.41 -1.97 5.85
N ARG A 274 14.56 -1.29 6.63
CA ARG A 274 13.18 -1.69 6.90
C ARG A 274 12.34 -1.38 5.67
N ASP A 275 12.20 -0.11 5.32
CA ASP A 275 11.40 0.34 4.18
C ASP A 275 12.30 0.57 2.96
N ASN A 276 12.56 -0.43 2.13
CA ASN A 276 11.75 -1.63 1.87
C ASN A 276 12.56 -2.93 1.76
N ALA A 277 13.88 -2.86 1.98
CA ALA A 277 14.80 -3.97 1.76
C ALA A 277 14.38 -5.24 2.51
N SER A 278 13.78 -5.08 3.69
CA SER A 278 13.28 -6.17 4.54
C SER A 278 12.24 -7.05 3.86
N GLY A 279 11.22 -6.47 3.21
CA GLY A 279 10.16 -7.21 2.53
C GLY A 279 10.70 -7.98 1.33
N CYS A 280 11.56 -7.32 0.55
CA CYS A 280 12.25 -7.92 -0.59
C CYS A 280 13.10 -9.13 -0.19
N CYS A 281 13.96 -8.98 0.82
CA CYS A 281 14.87 -10.05 1.23
C CYS A 281 14.14 -11.18 1.97
N LEU A 282 13.08 -10.87 2.73
CA LEU A 282 12.26 -11.89 3.37
C LEU A 282 11.52 -12.75 2.32
N SER A 283 11.06 -12.14 1.21
CA SER A 283 10.41 -12.87 0.12
C SER A 283 11.33 -13.94 -0.48
N VAL A 284 12.61 -13.60 -0.70
CA VAL A 284 13.66 -14.52 -1.16
C VAL A 284 13.88 -15.66 -0.16
N GLU A 285 13.97 -15.33 1.13
CA GLU A 285 14.22 -16.30 2.20
C GLU A 285 13.05 -17.27 2.39
N ILE A 286 11.81 -16.79 2.26
CA ILE A 286 10.61 -17.63 2.28
C ILE A 286 10.60 -18.57 1.08
N ALA A 287 10.90 -18.07 -0.12
CA ALA A 287 10.95 -18.89 -1.32
C ALA A 287 11.98 -20.02 -1.18
N ARG A 288 13.18 -19.71 -0.66
CA ARG A 288 14.22 -20.70 -0.34
C ARG A 288 13.73 -21.71 0.70
N THR A 289 13.11 -21.24 1.78
CA THR A 289 12.61 -22.06 2.88
C THR A 289 11.61 -23.08 2.38
N LEU A 290 10.57 -22.64 1.66
CA LEU A 290 9.54 -23.53 1.12
C LEU A 290 10.15 -24.54 0.15
N LYS A 291 11.01 -24.08 -0.78
CA LYS A 291 11.69 -24.99 -1.71
C LYS A 291 12.52 -26.05 -1.00
N THR A 292 13.29 -25.67 0.02
CA THR A 292 14.14 -26.61 0.77
C THR A 292 13.30 -27.66 1.50
N LEU A 293 12.21 -27.25 2.12
CA LEU A 293 11.29 -28.16 2.81
C LEU A 293 10.57 -29.12 1.84
N ILE A 294 10.23 -28.66 0.64
CA ILE A 294 9.61 -29.48 -0.41
C ILE A 294 10.61 -30.47 -1.01
N ASP A 295 11.79 -29.99 -1.43
CA ASP A 295 12.83 -30.83 -2.04
C ASP A 295 13.34 -31.91 -1.08
N SER A 296 13.37 -31.63 0.22
CA SER A 296 13.72 -32.61 1.26
C SER A 296 12.58 -33.54 1.67
N GLY A 297 11.37 -33.36 1.11
CA GLY A 297 10.19 -34.19 1.40
C GLY A 297 9.55 -33.93 2.77
N LYS A 298 9.95 -32.88 3.49
CA LYS A 298 9.34 -32.48 4.77
C LYS A 298 7.98 -31.82 4.57
N LEU A 299 7.80 -31.11 3.46
CA LEU A 299 6.52 -30.58 3.00
C LEU A 299 6.13 -31.25 1.67
N PRO A 300 4.86 -31.64 1.49
CA PRO A 300 4.33 -32.00 0.18
C PRO A 300 4.56 -30.93 -0.90
N PRO A 301 4.63 -31.32 -2.19
CA PRO A 301 4.69 -30.38 -3.30
C PRO A 301 3.50 -29.41 -3.33
N LEU A 302 3.74 -28.20 -3.85
CA LEU A 302 2.70 -27.21 -4.07
C LEU A 302 1.77 -27.66 -5.21
N ARG A 303 0.49 -27.33 -5.11
CA ARG A 303 -0.47 -27.53 -6.20
C ARG A 303 -0.44 -26.34 -7.16
N ARG A 304 -0.50 -25.13 -6.58
CA ARG A 304 -0.43 -23.83 -7.25
C ARG A 304 0.98 -23.26 -7.22
N SER A 305 1.28 -22.38 -8.17
CA SER A 305 2.56 -21.68 -8.19
C SER A 305 2.57 -20.50 -7.22
N ILE A 306 3.71 -20.22 -6.60
CA ILE A 306 3.92 -18.98 -5.81
C ILE A 306 4.85 -18.07 -6.62
N ARG A 307 4.41 -16.85 -6.89
CA ARG A 307 5.16 -15.85 -7.64
C ARG A 307 5.60 -14.71 -6.72
N PHE A 308 6.88 -14.40 -6.75
CA PHE A 308 7.50 -13.32 -5.98
C PHE A 308 7.83 -12.18 -6.95
N LEU A 309 7.27 -11.01 -6.68
CA LEU A 309 7.38 -9.80 -7.49
C LEU A 309 8.01 -8.68 -6.66
N ASN A 310 9.08 -8.09 -7.19
CA ASN A 310 9.71 -6.89 -6.62
C ASN A 310 9.84 -5.81 -7.69
N ALA A 311 9.38 -4.59 -7.40
CA ALA A 311 9.41 -3.48 -8.34
C ALA A 311 9.29 -2.14 -7.59
N VAL A 312 9.28 -1.03 -8.32
CA VAL A 312 8.96 0.29 -7.74
C VAL A 312 7.56 0.28 -7.10
N GLU A 313 7.41 0.92 -5.93
CA GLU A 313 6.15 1.00 -5.17
C GLU A 313 4.99 1.37 -6.10
N VAL A 314 3.97 0.50 -6.11
CA VAL A 314 2.79 0.50 -7.01
C VAL A 314 3.11 0.52 -8.52
N SER A 315 3.68 1.62 -9.01
CA SER A 315 3.92 1.92 -10.43
C SER A 315 4.73 0.84 -11.15
N GLY A 316 5.74 0.25 -10.50
CA GLY A 316 6.59 -0.78 -11.10
C GLY A 316 5.87 -2.10 -11.37
N PHE A 317 4.76 -2.37 -10.68
CA PHE A 317 3.96 -3.59 -10.87
C PHE A 317 2.94 -3.45 -12.02
N LEU A 318 2.49 -2.23 -12.33
CA LEU A 318 1.41 -1.98 -13.28
C LEU A 318 1.70 -2.50 -14.69
N PRO A 319 2.92 -2.35 -15.27
CA PRO A 319 3.23 -2.91 -16.59
C PRO A 319 3.10 -4.43 -16.65
N TYR A 320 3.50 -5.14 -15.59
CA TYR A 320 3.39 -6.59 -15.50
C TYR A 320 1.93 -7.02 -15.40
N ILE A 321 1.16 -6.36 -14.54
CA ILE A 321 -0.26 -6.63 -14.36
C ILE A 321 -1.05 -6.35 -15.64
N ASP A 322 -0.80 -5.22 -16.31
CA ASP A 322 -1.46 -4.86 -17.56
C ASP A 322 -1.20 -5.90 -18.66
N SER A 323 0.05 -6.38 -18.77
CA SER A 323 0.42 -7.44 -19.73
C SER A 323 -0.24 -8.79 -19.46
N ARG A 324 -0.79 -9.00 -18.25
CA ARG A 324 -1.46 -10.24 -17.79
C ARG A 324 -2.90 -10.01 -17.34
N LYS A 325 -3.53 -8.89 -17.73
CA LYS A 325 -4.86 -8.49 -17.24
C LYS A 325 -5.97 -9.50 -17.52
N ASP A 326 -5.80 -10.31 -18.57
CA ASP A 326 -6.74 -11.37 -18.95
C ASP A 326 -6.54 -12.68 -18.18
N GLU A 327 -5.50 -12.76 -17.34
CA GLU A 327 -5.17 -13.93 -16.51
C GLU A 327 -5.41 -13.69 -15.01
N LEU A 328 -5.94 -12.53 -14.62
CA LEU A 328 -6.07 -12.18 -13.20
C LEU A 328 -7.00 -13.12 -12.42
N ASP A 329 -7.94 -13.77 -13.10
CA ASP A 329 -8.85 -14.77 -12.52
C ASP A 329 -8.15 -16.08 -12.09
N LYS A 330 -6.91 -16.28 -12.53
CA LYS A 330 -6.02 -17.37 -12.11
C LYS A 330 -5.19 -17.04 -10.88
N ILE A 331 -5.16 -15.78 -10.44
CA ILE A 331 -4.40 -15.38 -9.26
C ILE A 331 -5.29 -15.56 -8.04
N ILE A 332 -5.01 -16.58 -7.23
CA ILE A 332 -5.91 -17.05 -6.19
C ILE A 332 -5.78 -16.24 -4.89
N ALA A 333 -4.64 -15.64 -4.62
CA ALA A 333 -4.47 -14.69 -3.52
C ALA A 333 -3.12 -14.01 -3.69
N GLY A 334 -2.83 -13.05 -2.82
CA GLY A 334 -1.48 -12.56 -2.63
C GLY A 334 -1.18 -12.29 -1.16
N ILE A 335 0.05 -11.85 -0.91
CA ILE A 335 0.47 -11.18 0.32
C ILE A 335 1.34 -10.00 -0.08
N CYS A 336 1.08 -8.84 0.51
CA CYS A 336 1.96 -7.70 0.42
C CYS A 336 2.90 -7.67 1.64
N LEU A 337 4.20 -7.65 1.34
CA LEU A 337 5.32 -7.56 2.27
C LEU A 337 5.93 -6.18 2.16
N ASP A 338 5.40 -5.24 2.92
CA ASP A 338 5.92 -3.88 3.02
C ASP A 338 6.54 -3.74 4.41
N SER A 339 7.80 -3.34 4.52
CA SER A 339 8.34 -2.86 5.79
C SER A 339 8.21 -3.83 6.98
N VAL A 340 9.04 -4.87 7.01
CA VAL A 340 9.02 -5.92 8.05
C VAL A 340 10.32 -5.98 8.84
N GLY A 341 10.31 -6.70 9.96
CA GLY A 341 11.57 -7.06 10.64
C GLY A 341 12.16 -6.02 11.59
N GLN A 342 11.47 -4.91 11.83
CA GLN A 342 11.86 -3.87 12.78
C GLN A 342 12.09 -4.41 14.20
N ASP A 343 13.14 -3.92 14.86
CA ASP A 343 13.31 -4.07 16.30
C ASP A 343 12.45 -3.03 17.04
N PHE A 344 11.36 -3.49 17.63
CA PHE A 344 10.41 -2.62 18.34
C PHE A 344 11.01 -1.94 19.58
N SER A 345 12.10 -2.46 20.15
CA SER A 345 12.76 -1.82 21.29
C SER A 345 13.58 -0.59 20.87
N LEU A 346 14.09 -0.57 19.63
CA LEU A 346 14.90 0.51 19.09
C LEU A 346 14.04 1.54 18.34
N CYS A 347 13.08 1.06 17.55
CA CYS A 347 12.30 1.90 16.64
C CYS A 347 10.91 2.26 17.18
N GLY A 348 10.43 1.56 18.21
CA GLY A 348 9.04 1.62 18.66
C GLY A 348 8.09 0.83 17.74
N GLY A 349 6.80 1.09 17.86
CA GLY A 349 5.78 0.53 16.97
C GLY A 349 5.41 -0.92 17.25
N GLU A 350 4.73 -1.50 16.27
CA GLU A 350 4.18 -2.84 16.31
C GLU A 350 3.96 -3.40 14.90
N PHE A 351 3.63 -4.69 14.82
CA PHE A 351 3.29 -5.31 13.56
C PHE A 351 1.81 -5.06 13.23
N VAL A 352 1.53 -4.64 12.01
CA VAL A 352 0.19 -4.28 11.56
C VAL A 352 -0.24 -5.23 10.44
N LEU A 353 -1.40 -5.85 10.62
CA LEU A 353 -2.11 -6.55 9.56
C LEU A 353 -3.17 -5.61 8.99
N PHE A 354 -2.91 -5.04 7.81
CA PHE A 354 -3.90 -4.27 7.08
C PHE A 354 -4.88 -5.23 6.39
N GLN A 355 -6.15 -5.08 6.76
CA GLN A 355 -7.26 -5.91 6.32
C GLN A 355 -7.64 -5.61 4.86
N SER A 356 -8.45 -6.49 4.27
CA SER A 356 -8.98 -6.31 2.91
C SER A 356 -9.86 -5.05 2.79
N PRO A 357 -9.97 -4.44 1.60
CA PRO A 357 -10.88 -3.32 1.39
C PRO A 357 -12.31 -3.70 1.78
N GLU A 358 -13.01 -2.80 2.45
CA GLU A 358 -14.42 -3.01 2.81
C GLU A 358 -15.28 -3.36 1.59
N THR A 359 -15.00 -2.72 0.46
CA THR A 359 -15.72 -2.94 -0.80
C THR A 359 -15.33 -4.25 -1.50
N ASN A 360 -14.31 -4.96 -1.02
CA ASN A 360 -13.91 -6.27 -1.53
C ASN A 360 -13.38 -7.19 -0.41
N ALA A 361 -14.15 -7.30 0.67
CA ALA A 361 -13.82 -8.12 1.83
C ALA A 361 -13.49 -9.57 1.44
N SER A 362 -12.55 -10.20 2.15
CA SER A 362 -12.02 -11.51 1.79
C SER A 362 -11.76 -12.42 2.98
N PHE A 363 -11.77 -13.73 2.72
CA PHE A 363 -11.44 -14.79 3.69
C PHE A 363 -10.03 -14.65 4.29
N ILE A 364 -9.14 -13.98 3.56
CA ILE A 364 -7.71 -13.95 3.86
C ILE A 364 -7.42 -13.25 5.18
N ASP A 365 -8.24 -12.29 5.58
CA ASP A 365 -8.11 -11.58 6.85
C ASP A 365 -8.21 -12.56 8.03
N GLY A 366 -9.27 -13.38 8.06
CA GLY A 366 -9.47 -14.40 9.08
C GLY A 366 -8.39 -15.50 9.09
N LEU A 367 -7.83 -15.83 7.93
CA LEU A 367 -6.68 -16.73 7.84
C LEU A 367 -5.43 -16.11 8.46
N MET A 368 -5.10 -14.88 8.07
CA MET A 368 -3.93 -14.17 8.57
C MET A 368 -4.04 -13.93 10.08
N GLU A 369 -5.17 -13.45 10.59
CA GLU A 369 -5.37 -13.26 12.04
C GLU A 369 -5.16 -14.56 12.84
N GLN A 370 -5.59 -15.70 12.30
CA GLN A 370 -5.40 -17.01 12.94
C GLN A 370 -3.93 -17.42 12.96
N ILE A 371 -3.17 -17.15 11.89
CA ILE A 371 -1.73 -17.44 11.81
C ILE A 371 -0.95 -16.48 12.72
N PHE A 372 -1.24 -15.18 12.69
CA PHE A 372 -0.64 -14.17 13.57
C PHE A 372 -0.81 -14.54 15.05
N SER A 373 -2.03 -14.87 15.47
CA SER A 373 -2.32 -15.28 16.84
C SER A 373 -1.51 -16.51 17.26
N ALA A 374 -1.34 -17.46 16.33
CA ALA A 374 -0.57 -18.68 16.61
C ALA A 374 0.92 -18.43 16.70
N VAL A 375 1.49 -17.65 15.77
CA VAL A 375 2.89 -17.26 15.81
C VAL A 375 3.16 -16.43 17.06
N SER A 376 2.32 -15.44 17.38
CA SER A 376 2.43 -14.62 18.59
C SER A 376 2.47 -15.46 19.89
N ALA A 377 1.72 -16.57 19.93
CA ALA A 377 1.70 -17.50 21.07
C ALA A 377 2.94 -18.41 21.17
N GLU A 378 3.78 -18.49 20.13
CA GLU A 378 5.01 -19.29 20.17
C GLU A 378 6.07 -18.61 21.06
N PRO A 379 6.84 -19.40 21.85
CA PRO A 379 7.84 -18.86 22.76
C PRO A 379 8.95 -18.13 22.01
N ILE A 380 9.43 -17.03 22.60
CA ILE A 380 10.48 -16.18 22.02
C ILE A 380 11.76 -16.92 21.65
N SER A 381 12.13 -17.95 22.41
CA SER A 381 13.32 -18.77 22.19
C SER A 381 13.33 -19.52 20.86
N LYS A 382 12.18 -19.61 20.17
CA LYS A 382 12.12 -20.13 18.79
C LYS A 382 12.61 -19.14 17.73
N PHE A 383 12.66 -17.85 18.04
CA PHE A 383 12.96 -16.80 17.06
C PHE A 383 14.17 -15.95 17.44
N SER A 384 14.46 -15.80 18.73
CA SER A 384 15.54 -14.94 19.20
C SER A 384 16.24 -15.50 20.44
N ASN A 385 17.51 -15.14 20.57
CA ASN A 385 18.30 -15.36 21.79
C ASN A 385 18.07 -14.25 22.84
N ASP A 386 17.47 -13.14 22.44
CA ASP A 386 17.01 -12.11 23.37
C ASP A 386 15.69 -12.55 23.99
N ASN A 387 15.71 -12.91 25.27
CA ASN A 387 14.53 -13.36 26.01
C ASN A 387 13.52 -12.24 26.31
N TYR A 388 13.86 -10.98 26.04
CA TYR A 388 13.01 -9.82 26.32
C TYR A 388 12.40 -9.18 25.06
N ALA A 389 12.73 -9.68 23.87
CA ALA A 389 12.14 -9.13 22.65
C ALA A 389 10.60 -9.27 22.70
N THR A 390 9.91 -8.31 22.11
CA THR A 390 8.45 -8.28 22.08
C THR A 390 7.96 -8.52 20.65
N PHE A 391 6.69 -8.88 20.52
CA PHE A 391 6.01 -8.95 19.23
C PHE A 391 4.58 -8.44 19.38
N PRO A 392 4.40 -7.13 19.68
CA PRO A 392 3.09 -6.50 19.64
C PRO A 392 2.57 -6.52 18.21
N TRP A 393 1.28 -6.76 18.05
CA TRP A 393 0.62 -6.67 16.76
C TRP A 393 -0.86 -6.35 16.92
N HIS A 394 -1.43 -5.72 15.90
CA HIS A 394 -2.86 -5.50 15.77
C HIS A 394 -3.29 -5.54 14.29
N THR A 395 -4.58 -5.31 14.07
CA THR A 395 -5.17 -5.20 12.74
C THR A 395 -5.64 -3.78 12.48
N GLU A 396 -5.42 -3.29 11.26
CA GLU A 396 -5.93 -2.00 10.80
C GLU A 396 -6.79 -2.13 9.55
N LYS A 397 -7.58 -1.10 9.29
CA LYS A 397 -8.36 -1.01 8.04
C LYS A 397 -7.43 -0.91 6.83
N PHE A 398 -7.92 -1.35 5.67
CA PHE A 398 -7.20 -1.26 4.41
C PHE A 398 -6.62 0.15 4.15
N TRP A 399 -5.32 0.22 3.88
CA TRP A 399 -4.59 1.45 3.53
C TRP A 399 -4.41 1.59 2.01
N GLY A 400 -4.13 0.50 1.31
CA GLY A 400 -4.18 0.42 -0.15
C GLY A 400 -3.00 0.98 -0.94
N ASN A 401 -1.80 1.08 -0.36
CA ASN A 401 -0.58 1.33 -1.13
C ASN A 401 -0.20 0.07 -1.93
N ASP A 402 0.59 -0.85 -1.39
CA ASP A 402 1.13 -2.01 -2.11
C ASP A 402 0.17 -3.19 -2.19
N ALA A 403 -0.85 -3.24 -1.32
CA ALA A 403 -1.96 -4.17 -1.43
C ALA A 403 -3.06 -3.73 -2.41
N PHE A 404 -2.77 -2.79 -3.32
CA PHE A 404 -3.75 -2.23 -4.27
C PHE A 404 -4.46 -3.30 -5.14
N VAL A 405 -3.83 -4.45 -5.38
CA VAL A 405 -4.43 -5.58 -6.10
C VAL A 405 -5.61 -6.23 -5.36
N SER A 406 -5.82 -5.89 -4.08
CA SER A 406 -7.04 -6.24 -3.34
C SER A 406 -8.27 -5.45 -3.78
N ASP A 407 -8.09 -4.33 -4.48
CA ASP A 407 -9.21 -3.59 -5.08
C ASP A 407 -10.04 -4.50 -6.00
N GLY A 408 -11.35 -4.26 -6.03
CA GLY A 408 -12.28 -5.07 -6.83
C GLY A 408 -12.00 -5.05 -8.33
N PHE A 409 -11.19 -4.12 -8.85
CA PHE A 409 -10.78 -4.12 -10.26
C PHE A 409 -9.92 -5.34 -10.59
N PHE A 410 -8.96 -5.66 -9.70
CA PHE A 410 -8.09 -6.81 -9.84
C PHE A 410 -8.70 -8.07 -9.20
N ASP A 411 -9.44 -7.91 -8.09
CA ASP A 411 -10.09 -8.96 -7.31
C ASP A 411 -9.14 -10.09 -6.83
N ILE A 412 -7.98 -9.67 -6.31
CA ILE A 412 -6.96 -10.58 -5.77
C ILE A 412 -6.82 -10.35 -4.26
N PRO A 413 -7.40 -11.20 -3.41
CA PRO A 413 -7.24 -11.12 -1.96
C PRO A 413 -5.78 -11.04 -1.50
N THR A 414 -5.33 -9.85 -1.11
CA THR A 414 -3.91 -9.57 -0.81
C THR A 414 -3.81 -8.67 0.42
N PRO A 415 -3.75 -9.24 1.63
CA PRO A 415 -3.53 -8.45 2.83
C PRO A 415 -2.11 -7.91 2.81
N GLN A 416 -1.91 -6.76 3.44
CA GLN A 416 -0.58 -6.20 3.67
C GLN A 416 -0.20 -6.43 5.11
N ILE A 417 1.06 -6.81 5.29
CA ILE A 417 1.69 -6.77 6.60
C ILE A 417 2.79 -5.73 6.58
N SER A 418 2.92 -4.99 7.68
CA SER A 418 3.92 -3.94 7.85
C SER A 418 4.22 -3.70 9.32
N THR A 419 5.19 -2.84 9.61
CA THR A 419 5.49 -2.35 10.96
C THR A 419 5.21 -0.86 11.05
N TRP A 420 4.37 -0.48 12.01
CA TRP A 420 3.99 0.92 12.26
C TRP A 420 3.62 1.12 13.73
N PRO A 421 3.76 2.33 14.30
CA PRO A 421 4.55 3.47 13.81
C PRO A 421 6.06 3.21 13.82
N ASP A 422 6.80 3.94 12.98
CA ASP A 422 8.26 3.89 12.96
C ASP A 422 8.92 5.27 13.11
N ARG A 423 9.88 5.32 14.03
CA ARG A 423 10.70 6.49 14.32
C ARG A 423 11.55 6.93 13.12
N PHE A 424 11.95 6.04 12.23
CA PHE A 424 12.94 6.34 11.18
C PHE A 424 12.41 6.26 9.73
N TYR A 425 11.10 6.05 9.56
CA TYR A 425 10.40 5.99 8.29
C TYR A 425 10.85 7.07 7.29
N HIS A 426 11.11 6.65 6.05
CA HIS A 426 11.55 7.46 4.90
C HIS A 426 12.75 8.36 5.23
N SER A 427 13.82 7.82 5.82
CA SER A 427 14.96 8.66 6.22
C SER A 427 16.31 7.97 6.19
N SER A 428 17.37 8.76 6.34
CA SER A 428 18.75 8.27 6.40
C SER A 428 19.10 7.49 7.68
N MET A 429 18.15 7.43 8.62
CA MET A 429 18.27 6.67 9.86
C MET A 429 17.52 5.34 9.84
N ASP A 430 16.84 4.97 8.75
CA ASP A 430 16.35 3.60 8.55
C ASP A 430 17.53 2.71 8.09
N ARG A 431 18.07 1.92 9.02
CA ARG A 431 19.37 1.25 8.87
C ARG A 431 19.35 -0.22 9.28
N PRO A 432 20.26 -1.07 8.74
CA PRO A 432 20.26 -2.51 9.01
C PRO A 432 20.44 -2.88 10.49
N GLU A 433 21.07 -2.04 11.32
CA GLU A 433 21.28 -2.32 12.74
C GLU A 433 19.98 -2.32 13.56
N GLN A 434 18.88 -1.86 12.96
CA GLN A 434 17.55 -1.82 13.57
C GLN A 434 16.71 -3.07 13.25
N MET A 435 17.29 -4.05 12.55
CA MET A 435 16.60 -5.29 12.19
C MET A 435 16.67 -6.32 13.32
N SER A 436 15.55 -7.00 13.56
CA SER A 436 15.40 -8.01 14.60
C SER A 436 15.21 -9.40 14.01
N ASP A 437 16.04 -10.35 14.47
CA ASP A 437 15.85 -11.79 14.21
C ASP A 437 14.45 -12.25 14.68
N ASN A 438 13.94 -11.72 15.81
CA ASN A 438 12.61 -12.05 16.35
C ASN A 438 11.51 -11.65 15.37
N THR A 439 11.49 -10.37 14.98
CA THR A 439 10.43 -9.82 14.12
C THR A 439 10.49 -10.44 12.73
N LEU A 440 11.67 -10.58 12.13
CA LEU A 440 11.84 -11.23 10.83
C LEU A 440 11.45 -12.72 10.86
N GLY A 441 11.87 -13.46 11.91
CA GLY A 441 11.53 -14.87 12.05
C GLY A 441 10.02 -15.08 12.18
N ARG A 442 9.33 -14.21 12.92
CA ARG A 442 7.88 -14.24 13.07
C ARG A 442 7.17 -13.86 11.76
N ALA A 443 7.62 -12.81 11.08
CA ALA A 443 7.10 -12.44 9.77
C ALA A 443 7.26 -13.59 8.74
N GLY A 444 8.45 -14.21 8.69
CA GLY A 444 8.72 -15.37 7.84
C GLY A 444 7.83 -16.57 8.17
N ALA A 445 7.59 -16.84 9.45
CA ALA A 445 6.70 -17.91 9.88
C ALA A 445 5.23 -17.64 9.48
N ILE A 446 4.76 -16.40 9.64
CA ILE A 446 3.41 -15.99 9.25
C ILE A 446 3.22 -16.16 7.73
N VAL A 447 4.09 -15.54 6.95
CA VAL A 447 3.94 -15.47 5.50
C VAL A 447 4.23 -16.80 4.85
N GLY A 448 5.30 -17.49 5.24
CA GLY A 448 5.59 -18.83 4.72
C GLY A 448 4.45 -19.81 4.99
N THR A 449 3.86 -19.78 6.19
CA THR A 449 2.72 -20.66 6.54
C THR A 449 1.51 -20.31 5.69
N CYS A 450 1.19 -19.03 5.54
CA CYS A 450 0.05 -18.59 4.74
C CYS A 450 0.22 -18.99 3.27
N LEU A 451 1.36 -18.68 2.66
CA LEU A 451 1.65 -19.02 1.25
C LEU A 451 1.56 -20.52 1.00
N TYR A 452 2.13 -21.34 1.89
CA TYR A 452 2.06 -22.80 1.74
C TYR A 452 0.61 -23.31 1.84
N LEU A 453 -0.18 -22.81 2.80
CA LEU A 453 -1.58 -23.19 2.94
C LEU A 453 -2.40 -22.80 1.69
N LEU A 454 -2.22 -21.60 1.16
CA LEU A 454 -2.90 -21.13 -0.04
C LEU A 454 -2.50 -21.97 -1.28
N ALA A 455 -1.21 -22.23 -1.43
CA ALA A 455 -0.68 -22.96 -2.58
C ALA A 455 -1.01 -24.46 -2.59
N THR A 456 -1.38 -25.03 -1.43
CA THR A 456 -1.76 -26.45 -1.29
C THR A 456 -3.25 -26.67 -1.06
N ALA A 457 -4.03 -25.60 -0.85
CA ALA A 457 -5.44 -25.68 -0.47
C ALA A 457 -6.27 -26.52 -1.47
N ASP A 458 -7.02 -27.47 -0.91
CA ASP A 458 -8.09 -28.21 -1.56
C ASP A 458 -9.46 -27.75 -1.02
N ALA A 459 -10.55 -28.40 -1.42
CA ALA A 459 -11.89 -28.08 -0.95
C ALA A 459 -12.00 -28.15 0.59
N LYS A 460 -11.34 -29.12 1.23
CA LYS A 460 -11.37 -29.27 2.70
C LYS A 460 -10.70 -28.09 3.39
N THR A 461 -9.53 -27.67 2.90
CA THR A 461 -8.82 -26.50 3.40
C THR A 461 -9.61 -25.22 3.14
N ALA A 462 -10.26 -25.10 1.97
CA ALA A 462 -11.10 -23.96 1.64
C ALA A 462 -12.35 -23.85 2.52
N ILE A 463 -12.96 -24.97 2.94
CA ILE A 463 -14.04 -24.98 3.94
C ILE A 463 -13.54 -24.43 5.28
N TRP A 464 -12.33 -24.80 5.68
CA TRP A 464 -11.73 -24.24 6.90
C TRP A 464 -11.50 -22.73 6.77
N PHE A 465 -11.04 -22.24 5.61
CA PHE A 465 -10.94 -20.80 5.34
C PHE A 465 -12.30 -20.09 5.47
N ALA A 466 -13.37 -20.69 4.94
CA ALA A 466 -14.73 -20.14 5.07
C ALA A 466 -15.14 -20.00 6.54
N GLY A 467 -14.85 -21.01 7.36
CA GLY A 467 -15.09 -20.98 8.80
C GLY A 467 -14.26 -19.92 9.54
N LEU A 468 -13.01 -19.69 9.13
CA LEU A 468 -12.18 -18.61 9.69
C LEU A 468 -12.73 -17.22 9.32
N ALA A 469 -13.13 -17.02 8.06
CA ALA A 469 -13.77 -15.79 7.60
C ALA A 469 -15.05 -15.51 8.39
N MET A 470 -15.89 -16.52 8.58
CA MET A 470 -17.11 -16.42 9.37
C MET A 470 -16.83 -16.09 10.84
N LYS A 471 -15.82 -16.73 11.46
CA LYS A 471 -15.41 -16.44 12.84
C LYS A 471 -14.99 -14.98 12.99
N ASP A 472 -14.15 -14.51 12.07
CA ASP A 472 -13.64 -13.15 12.05
C ASP A 472 -14.77 -12.13 11.88
N TRP A 473 -15.64 -12.30 10.88
CA TRP A 473 -16.75 -11.38 10.65
C TRP A 473 -17.80 -11.39 11.76
N LYS A 474 -18.10 -12.53 12.38
CA LYS A 474 -18.96 -12.56 13.58
C LYS A 474 -18.37 -11.70 14.71
N LYS A 475 -17.06 -11.80 14.97
CA LYS A 475 -16.36 -10.95 15.96
C LYS A 475 -16.48 -9.47 15.62
N ARG A 476 -16.21 -9.10 14.36
CA ARG A 476 -16.27 -7.70 13.89
C ARG A 476 -17.67 -7.13 13.98
N ILE A 477 -18.68 -7.88 13.53
CA ILE A 477 -20.09 -7.46 13.58
C ILE A 477 -20.51 -7.17 15.02
N SER A 478 -20.29 -8.13 15.93
CA SER A 478 -20.62 -7.94 17.35
C SER A 478 -19.89 -6.74 17.95
N GLN A 479 -18.57 -6.65 17.74
CA GLN A 479 -17.77 -5.56 18.30
C GLN A 479 -18.22 -4.20 17.79
N ASN A 480 -18.35 -4.03 16.48
CA ASN A 480 -18.72 -2.74 15.88
C ASN A 480 -20.14 -2.32 16.25
N LEU A 481 -21.11 -3.23 16.21
CA LEU A 481 -22.50 -2.91 16.56
C LEU A 481 -22.66 -2.52 18.02
N ILE A 482 -21.98 -3.23 18.94
CA ILE A 482 -21.97 -2.86 20.35
C ILE A 482 -21.32 -1.49 20.54
N THR A 483 -20.16 -1.25 19.93
CA THR A 483 -19.47 0.06 20.02
C THR A 483 -20.33 1.20 19.48
N GLU A 484 -20.99 1.03 18.34
CA GLU A 484 -21.89 2.06 17.79
C GLU A 484 -23.11 2.28 18.68
N ALA A 485 -23.72 1.23 19.25
CA ALA A 485 -24.88 1.36 20.12
C ALA A 485 -24.61 2.17 21.41
N MET A 486 -23.34 2.30 21.81
CA MET A 486 -22.92 3.10 22.96
C MET A 486 -22.73 4.59 22.64
N LYS A 487 -22.80 5.00 21.38
CA LYS A 487 -22.63 6.41 20.98
C LYS A 487 -23.92 7.20 21.15
N ASP A 488 -23.77 8.50 21.41
CA ASP A 488 -24.89 9.43 21.41
C ASP A 488 -25.47 9.62 20.00
N ASN A 489 -26.77 9.90 19.91
CA ASN A 489 -27.50 10.20 18.66
C ASN A 489 -27.53 9.08 17.60
N VAL A 490 -27.30 7.83 18.01
CA VAL A 490 -27.49 6.66 17.14
C VAL A 490 -28.97 6.27 17.11
N THR A 491 -29.46 5.88 15.93
CA THR A 491 -30.85 5.45 15.75
C THR A 491 -30.92 3.93 15.54
N PRO A 492 -32.06 3.29 15.89
CA PRO A 492 -32.27 1.89 15.55
C PRO A 492 -32.15 1.59 14.05
N PHE A 493 -32.57 2.53 13.21
CA PHE A 493 -32.44 2.42 11.75
C PHE A 493 -30.97 2.35 11.31
N TYR A 494 -30.10 3.19 11.88
CA TYR A 494 -28.67 3.16 11.59
C TYR A 494 -28.05 1.83 11.98
N LEU A 495 -28.30 1.31 13.20
CA LEU A 495 -27.71 0.04 13.66
C LEU A 495 -28.11 -1.15 12.79
N ARG A 496 -29.36 -1.20 12.32
CA ARG A 496 -29.83 -2.22 11.40
C ARG A 496 -29.20 -2.09 10.02
N SER A 497 -29.14 -0.86 9.48
CA SER A 497 -28.49 -0.59 8.19
C SER A 497 -27.00 -0.92 8.23
N PHE A 498 -26.34 -0.58 9.34
CA PHE A 498 -24.92 -0.86 9.56
C PHE A 498 -24.65 -2.37 9.72
N GLY A 499 -25.46 -3.10 10.49
CA GLY A 499 -25.27 -4.55 10.60
C GLY A 499 -25.59 -5.28 9.29
N LYS A 500 -26.62 -4.86 8.54
CA LYS A 500 -26.87 -5.38 7.19
C LYS A 500 -25.68 -5.14 6.27
N HIS A 501 -25.10 -3.94 6.31
CA HIS A 501 -23.87 -3.61 5.60
C HIS A 501 -22.72 -4.56 5.98
N LEU A 502 -22.38 -4.66 7.26
CA LEU A 502 -21.35 -5.59 7.76
C LEU A 502 -21.62 -7.06 7.39
N GLY A 503 -22.89 -7.46 7.38
CA GLY A 503 -23.34 -8.79 6.95
C GLY A 503 -23.02 -9.07 5.48
N PHE A 504 -23.13 -8.06 4.59
CA PHE A 504 -22.73 -8.21 3.20
C PHE A 504 -21.22 -8.34 3.03
N GLN A 505 -20.41 -7.60 3.80
CA GLN A 505 -18.96 -7.80 3.74
C GLN A 505 -18.56 -9.18 4.28
N GLY A 506 -19.20 -9.66 5.34
CA GLY A 506 -18.99 -11.04 5.82
C GLY A 506 -19.40 -12.10 4.80
N GLN A 507 -20.52 -11.88 4.09
CA GLN A 507 -20.93 -12.72 2.96
C GLN A 507 -19.86 -12.75 1.86
N ASP A 508 -19.33 -11.58 1.48
CA ASP A 508 -18.30 -11.44 0.44
C ASP A 508 -17.00 -12.16 0.85
N ALA A 509 -16.59 -11.99 2.12
CA ALA A 509 -15.40 -12.66 2.64
C ALA A 509 -15.52 -14.19 2.62
N ILE A 510 -16.67 -14.74 3.00
CA ILE A 510 -16.93 -16.18 2.96
C ILE A 510 -16.95 -16.70 1.51
N THR A 511 -17.63 -16.00 0.60
CA THR A 511 -17.78 -16.47 -0.79
C THR A 511 -16.49 -16.42 -1.61
N GLN A 512 -15.51 -15.59 -1.24
CA GLN A 512 -14.19 -15.57 -1.88
C GLN A 512 -13.47 -16.94 -1.83
N VAL A 513 -13.81 -17.84 -0.89
CA VAL A 513 -13.20 -19.19 -0.85
C VAL A 513 -13.60 -20.10 -2.02
N LEU A 514 -14.65 -19.77 -2.78
CA LEU A 514 -15.10 -20.54 -3.95
C LEU A 514 -14.00 -20.71 -5.01
N ARG A 515 -13.00 -19.82 -4.97
CA ARG A 515 -11.87 -19.77 -5.91
C ARG A 515 -10.96 -20.99 -5.83
N PHE A 516 -10.94 -21.71 -4.70
CA PHE A 516 -10.07 -22.88 -4.50
C PHE A 516 -10.61 -24.20 -5.06
N ALA A 517 -11.93 -24.29 -5.32
CA ALA A 517 -12.59 -25.52 -5.76
C ALA A 517 -13.85 -25.22 -6.60
N LYS A 518 -13.67 -24.49 -7.71
CA LYS A 518 -14.75 -23.97 -8.57
C LYS A 518 -15.73 -25.04 -9.09
N SER A 519 -15.31 -26.30 -9.18
CA SER A 519 -16.12 -27.41 -9.74
C SER A 519 -16.84 -28.27 -8.69
N ASP A 520 -16.62 -28.04 -7.39
CA ASP A 520 -17.24 -28.83 -6.32
C ASP A 520 -18.59 -28.22 -5.90
N LYS A 521 -19.69 -28.85 -6.34
CA LYS A 521 -21.07 -28.40 -6.06
C LYS A 521 -21.45 -28.50 -4.58
N ASN A 522 -20.91 -29.47 -3.84
CA ASN A 522 -21.21 -29.62 -2.42
C ASN A 522 -20.52 -28.53 -1.62
N PHE A 523 -19.27 -28.23 -1.98
CA PHE A 523 -18.52 -27.09 -1.45
C PHE A 523 -19.24 -25.76 -1.74
N ASP A 524 -19.65 -25.52 -2.98
CA ASP A 524 -20.39 -24.31 -3.37
C ASP A 524 -21.68 -24.14 -2.55
N LYS A 525 -22.46 -25.21 -2.41
CA LYS A 525 -23.68 -25.21 -1.59
C LYS A 525 -23.38 -24.85 -0.13
N LEU A 526 -22.38 -25.48 0.49
CA LEU A 526 -22.00 -25.21 1.88
C LEU A 526 -21.56 -23.75 2.06
N VAL A 527 -20.73 -23.22 1.16
CA VAL A 527 -20.27 -21.83 1.23
C VAL A 527 -21.43 -20.85 1.14
N LYS A 528 -22.42 -21.12 0.26
CA LYS A 528 -23.65 -20.32 0.17
C LYS A 528 -24.50 -20.38 1.45
N GLU A 529 -24.60 -21.55 2.08
CA GLU A 529 -25.29 -21.72 3.37
C GLU A 529 -24.61 -20.90 4.48
N LEU A 530 -23.28 -20.98 4.59
CA LEU A 530 -22.49 -20.20 5.57
C LEU A 530 -22.63 -18.69 5.32
N ALA A 531 -22.59 -18.27 4.05
CA ALA A 531 -22.74 -16.87 3.68
C ALA A 531 -24.15 -16.34 4.03
N ASN A 532 -25.19 -17.16 3.89
CA ASN A 532 -26.54 -16.83 4.32
C ASN A 532 -26.66 -16.79 5.86
N GLU A 533 -26.05 -17.74 6.57
CA GLU A 533 -26.01 -17.72 8.05
C GLU A 533 -25.33 -16.45 8.56
N MET A 534 -24.27 -15.99 7.88
CA MET A 534 -23.58 -14.74 8.24
C MET A 534 -24.52 -13.53 8.18
N ARG A 535 -25.36 -13.44 7.15
CA ARG A 535 -26.38 -12.38 7.05
C ARG A 535 -27.40 -12.46 8.17
N ILE A 536 -27.94 -13.66 8.45
CA ILE A 536 -28.91 -13.88 9.54
C ILE A 536 -28.30 -13.50 10.89
N PHE A 537 -27.02 -13.85 11.12
CA PHE A 537 -26.31 -13.45 12.32
C PHE A 537 -26.20 -11.93 12.44
N ALA A 538 -25.86 -11.23 11.35
CA ALA A 538 -25.74 -9.78 11.35
C ALA A 538 -27.08 -9.09 11.68
N ASP A 539 -28.18 -9.56 11.09
CA ASP A 539 -29.53 -9.05 11.37
C ASP A 539 -29.90 -9.25 12.86
N ASN A 540 -29.64 -10.45 13.41
CA ASN A 540 -29.90 -10.74 14.82
C ASN A 540 -29.05 -9.87 15.75
N GLU A 541 -27.78 -9.66 15.41
CA GLU A 541 -26.87 -8.86 16.22
C GLU A 541 -27.21 -7.37 16.16
N SER A 542 -27.71 -6.88 15.03
CA SER A 542 -28.30 -5.54 14.94
C SER A 542 -29.47 -5.37 15.88
N GLU A 543 -30.38 -6.35 15.99
CA GLU A 543 -31.49 -6.27 16.95
C GLU A 543 -31.00 -6.29 18.40
N ASN A 544 -29.94 -7.05 18.71
CA ASN A 544 -29.32 -7.00 20.03
C ASN A 544 -28.74 -5.62 20.33
N ALA A 545 -28.05 -5.00 19.38
CA ALA A 545 -27.51 -3.65 19.52
C ALA A 545 -28.62 -2.59 19.68
N VAL A 546 -29.74 -2.73 18.97
CA VAL A 546 -30.93 -1.86 19.16
C VAL A 546 -31.49 -1.99 20.57
N ARG A 547 -31.59 -3.22 21.12
CA ARG A 547 -32.04 -3.42 22.50
C ARG A 547 -31.10 -2.76 23.51
N LEU A 548 -29.79 -2.83 23.30
CA LEU A 548 -28.80 -2.14 24.13
C LEU A 548 -28.99 -0.62 24.06
N LEU A 549 -29.12 -0.05 22.86
CA LEU A 549 -29.38 1.37 22.65
C LEU A 549 -30.65 1.82 23.39
N SER A 550 -31.76 1.09 23.25
CA SER A 550 -33.02 1.41 23.94
C SER A 550 -32.88 1.35 25.46
N ALA A 551 -32.15 0.37 25.99
CA ALA A 551 -31.91 0.26 27.43
C ALA A 551 -31.09 1.43 28.00
N ILE A 552 -30.16 1.98 27.21
CA ILE A 552 -29.28 3.09 27.62
C ILE A 552 -29.99 4.45 27.46
N SER A 553 -30.62 4.66 26.31
CA SER A 553 -31.19 5.96 25.92
C SER A 553 -32.61 6.20 26.44
N GLY A 554 -33.30 5.15 26.88
CA GLY A 554 -34.74 5.21 27.20
C GLY A 554 -35.64 5.44 25.98
N GLN A 555 -35.09 5.40 24.76
CA GLN A 555 -35.86 5.53 23.52
C GLN A 555 -36.78 4.31 23.34
N GLU A 556 -38.07 4.56 23.13
CA GLU A 556 -39.01 3.52 22.73
C GLU A 556 -38.58 2.89 21.41
N MET A 557 -38.72 1.55 21.34
CA MET A 557 -38.52 0.80 20.11
C MET A 557 -39.61 1.15 19.10
N LEU A 558 -39.37 2.16 18.28
CA LEU A 558 -40.25 2.43 17.14
C LEU A 558 -40.03 1.33 16.08
N PRO A 559 -41.12 0.77 15.51
CA PRO A 559 -41.02 -0.14 14.39
C PRO A 559 -40.35 0.56 13.21
N LEU A 560 -39.64 -0.21 12.39
CA LEU A 560 -39.11 0.32 11.14
C LEU A 560 -40.27 0.89 10.30
N PRO A 561 -40.10 2.06 9.66
CA PRO A 561 -40.98 2.43 8.57
C PRO A 561 -40.89 1.33 7.50
N ASP A 562 -42.03 0.96 6.91
CA ASP A 562 -42.06 0.02 5.79
C ASP A 562 -41.14 0.55 4.70
N THR A 563 -40.03 -0.17 4.47
CA THR A 563 -39.19 0.11 3.31
C THR A 563 -39.96 -0.41 2.11
N THR A 564 -40.40 0.51 1.25
CA THR A 564 -40.91 0.15 -0.06
C THR A 564 -39.79 -0.56 -0.79
N GLN A 565 -39.93 -1.88 -0.94
CA GLN A 565 -38.99 -2.68 -1.71
C GLN A 565 -39.07 -2.19 -3.15
N GLU A 566 -38.05 -1.45 -3.59
CA GLU A 566 -37.95 -1.01 -4.96
C GLU A 566 -37.97 -2.24 -5.88
N THR A 567 -38.73 -2.13 -6.96
CA THR A 567 -38.88 -3.23 -7.92
C THR A 567 -37.61 -3.30 -8.74
N VAL A 568 -36.76 -4.28 -8.46
CA VAL A 568 -35.55 -4.58 -9.24
C VAL A 568 -35.97 -5.31 -10.51
N ASP A 569 -35.62 -4.75 -11.66
CA ASP A 569 -35.89 -5.33 -12.98
C ASP A 569 -34.86 -6.40 -13.35
N SER A 570 -34.99 -6.99 -14.55
CA SER A 570 -34.04 -8.01 -15.03
C SER A 570 -32.63 -7.47 -15.28
N TYR A 571 -32.43 -6.15 -15.35
CA TYR A 571 -31.10 -5.57 -15.46
C TYR A 571 -30.29 -5.80 -14.18
N GLY A 572 -30.99 -5.94 -13.04
CA GLY A 572 -30.42 -6.21 -11.73
C GLY A 572 -29.57 -7.47 -11.66
N ASP A 573 -29.85 -8.47 -12.52
CA ASP A 573 -29.16 -9.76 -12.55
C ASP A 573 -27.81 -9.71 -13.29
N ASN A 574 -27.52 -8.63 -14.01
CA ASN A 574 -26.28 -8.47 -14.77
C ASN A 574 -25.08 -8.30 -13.84
N VAL A 575 -23.98 -9.01 -14.11
CA VAL A 575 -22.70 -8.82 -13.40
C VAL A 575 -21.90 -7.72 -14.09
N LEU A 576 -21.46 -6.72 -13.32
CA LEU A 576 -20.72 -5.58 -13.86
C LEU A 576 -19.22 -5.72 -13.55
N LYS A 577 -18.37 -5.54 -14.57
CA LYS A 577 -16.91 -5.54 -14.46
C LYS A 577 -16.33 -4.23 -14.96
N ARG A 578 -15.42 -3.64 -14.18
CA ARG A 578 -14.67 -2.43 -14.56
C ARG A 578 -13.67 -2.73 -15.67
N LEU A 579 -13.51 -1.79 -16.61
CA LEU A 579 -12.41 -1.76 -17.58
C LEU A 579 -11.32 -0.76 -17.18
N TRP A 580 -11.63 0.13 -16.24
CA TRP A 580 -10.68 1.08 -15.67
C TRP A 580 -10.43 0.76 -14.20
N TRP A 581 -9.18 0.90 -13.74
CA TRP A 581 -8.86 0.71 -12.34
C TRP A 581 -9.42 1.87 -11.50
N GLN A 582 -8.98 3.09 -11.79
CA GLN A 582 -9.45 4.30 -11.14
C GLN A 582 -10.75 4.81 -11.77
N HIS A 583 -11.54 5.55 -10.98
CA HIS A 583 -12.74 6.21 -11.49
C HIS A 583 -12.35 7.19 -12.61
N PRO A 584 -13.00 7.16 -13.78
CA PRO A 584 -12.65 8.05 -14.89
C PRO A 584 -12.87 9.52 -14.50
N PRO A 585 -11.93 10.44 -14.76
CA PRO A 585 -12.16 11.85 -14.54
C PRO A 585 -13.28 12.37 -15.45
N ASP A 586 -13.96 13.45 -15.08
CA ASP A 586 -15.05 14.06 -15.87
C ASP A 586 -14.62 14.40 -17.32
N SER A 587 -13.33 14.68 -17.54
CA SER A 587 -12.76 14.93 -18.87
C SER A 587 -12.73 13.69 -19.78
N ALA A 588 -12.78 12.49 -19.22
CA ALA A 588 -12.79 11.24 -19.98
C ALA A 588 -14.17 10.89 -20.57
N PHE A 589 -15.26 11.41 -19.98
CA PHE A 589 -16.61 11.20 -20.49
C PHE A 589 -16.85 12.01 -21.78
N SER A 590 -17.72 11.51 -22.66
CA SER A 590 -18.27 12.28 -23.78
C SER A 590 -19.06 13.50 -23.28
N ASP A 591 -19.35 14.49 -24.14
CA ASP A 591 -20.17 15.65 -23.75
C ASP A 591 -21.55 15.22 -23.21
N SER A 592 -22.19 14.25 -23.88
CA SER A 592 -23.46 13.66 -23.43
C SER A 592 -23.30 12.86 -22.14
N GLY A 593 -22.21 12.10 -22.01
CA GLY A 593 -21.87 11.36 -20.79
C GLY A 593 -21.69 12.28 -19.58
N ARG A 594 -21.03 13.43 -19.76
CA ARG A 594 -20.89 14.46 -18.71
C ARG A 594 -22.24 15.03 -18.27
N GLU A 595 -23.15 15.28 -19.20
CA GLU A 595 -24.49 15.77 -18.87
C GLU A 595 -25.30 14.73 -18.08
N ARG A 596 -25.28 13.46 -18.52
CA ARG A 596 -25.88 12.33 -17.79
C ARG A 596 -25.28 12.18 -16.39
N LEU A 597 -23.95 12.23 -16.27
CA LEU A 597 -23.25 12.13 -15.00
C LEU A 597 -23.63 13.28 -14.06
N ARG A 598 -23.75 14.51 -14.58
CA ARG A 598 -24.19 15.67 -13.81
C ARG A 598 -25.61 15.48 -13.27
N ALA A 599 -26.55 15.04 -14.12
CA ALA A 599 -27.92 14.76 -13.70
C ALA A 599 -27.97 13.67 -12.62
N LEU A 600 -27.19 12.59 -12.75
CA LEU A 600 -27.12 11.53 -11.74
C LEU A 600 -26.58 12.04 -10.39
N ARG A 601 -25.60 12.95 -10.41
CA ARG A 601 -25.02 13.55 -9.18
C ARG A 601 -26.01 14.44 -8.42
N GLU A 602 -27.11 14.89 -9.02
CA GLU A 602 -28.19 15.59 -8.31
C GLU A 602 -28.90 14.70 -7.28
N HIS A 603 -28.80 13.38 -7.45
CA HIS A 603 -29.35 12.37 -6.53
C HIS A 603 -28.37 11.93 -5.44
N GLY A 604 -27.17 12.52 -5.36
CA GLY A 604 -26.17 12.25 -4.34
C GLY A 604 -24.82 11.79 -4.90
N ASN A 605 -24.00 11.19 -4.03
CA ASN A 605 -22.64 10.76 -4.41
C ASN A 605 -22.65 9.42 -5.16
N VAL A 606 -23.12 9.43 -6.41
CA VAL A 606 -23.16 8.26 -7.31
C VAL A 606 -21.77 7.69 -7.61
N GLY A 607 -20.70 8.46 -7.43
CA GLY A 607 -19.33 7.98 -7.58
C GLY A 607 -18.98 6.82 -6.64
N ARG A 608 -19.66 6.70 -5.49
CA ARG A 608 -19.48 5.58 -4.54
C ARG A 608 -19.83 4.23 -5.14
N ILE A 609 -20.68 4.18 -6.17
CA ILE A 609 -21.06 2.93 -6.86
C ILE A 609 -19.82 2.26 -7.47
N TRP A 610 -18.87 3.05 -7.99
CA TRP A 610 -17.66 2.55 -8.67
C TRP A 610 -16.89 1.52 -7.85
N ASN A 611 -16.69 1.80 -6.56
CA ASN A 611 -15.86 0.97 -5.68
C ASN A 611 -16.50 -0.40 -5.38
N TRP A 612 -17.80 -0.56 -5.60
CA TRP A 612 -18.52 -1.82 -5.40
C TRP A 612 -18.54 -2.73 -6.63
N ILE A 613 -18.10 -2.22 -7.78
CA ILE A 613 -17.98 -2.98 -9.02
C ILE A 613 -16.70 -3.82 -8.97
N ASN A 614 -16.84 -5.12 -8.74
CA ASN A 614 -15.70 -6.04 -8.59
C ASN A 614 -15.69 -7.22 -9.58
N GLY A 615 -16.55 -7.18 -10.61
CA GLY A 615 -16.63 -8.25 -11.60
C GLY A 615 -17.30 -9.55 -11.13
N ARG A 616 -17.72 -9.64 -9.87
CA ARG A 616 -18.46 -10.79 -9.31
C ARG A 616 -19.88 -10.44 -8.87
N ARG A 617 -20.14 -9.16 -8.56
CA ARG A 617 -21.45 -8.70 -8.08
C ARG A 617 -22.38 -8.35 -9.23
N THR A 618 -23.63 -8.74 -9.05
CA THR A 618 -24.76 -8.27 -9.85
C THR A 618 -25.06 -6.80 -9.57
N VAL A 619 -25.74 -6.11 -10.50
CA VAL A 619 -26.21 -4.72 -10.30
C VAL A 619 -27.10 -4.62 -9.05
N LYS A 620 -27.94 -5.63 -8.81
CA LYS A 620 -28.75 -5.74 -7.58
C LYS A 620 -27.89 -5.83 -6.32
N GLU A 621 -26.84 -6.64 -6.34
CA GLU A 621 -25.92 -6.75 -5.21
C GLU A 621 -25.13 -5.46 -4.96
N ILE A 622 -24.77 -4.73 -6.01
CA ILE A 622 -24.17 -3.40 -5.90
C ILE A 622 -25.17 -2.43 -5.26
N TYR A 623 -26.42 -2.42 -5.73
CA TYR A 623 -27.51 -1.65 -5.13
C TYR A 623 -27.66 -1.94 -3.63
N ASP A 624 -27.69 -3.21 -3.24
CA ASP A 624 -27.81 -3.64 -1.85
C ASP A 624 -26.69 -3.07 -0.95
N ARG A 625 -25.48 -2.86 -1.49
CA ARG A 625 -24.29 -2.38 -0.76
C ARG A 625 -24.17 -0.86 -0.68
N VAL A 626 -24.79 -0.13 -1.61
CA VAL A 626 -24.79 1.35 -1.58
C VAL A 626 -25.92 1.95 -0.74
N GLN A 627 -26.63 1.14 0.05
CA GLN A 627 -27.71 1.62 0.92
C GLN A 627 -27.22 2.21 2.25
N PHE A 628 -26.00 1.88 2.67
CA PHE A 628 -25.40 2.42 3.89
C PHE A 628 -24.63 3.73 3.64
N ASN A 629 -24.63 4.65 4.61
CA ASN A 629 -23.99 5.98 4.51
C ASN A 629 -24.47 6.86 3.33
N GLY A 630 -25.79 6.87 3.09
CA GLY A 630 -26.43 7.63 2.03
C GLY A 630 -26.93 6.68 0.95
N ALA A 631 -28.22 6.34 1.04
CA ALA A 631 -28.89 5.41 0.16
C ALA A 631 -29.00 5.97 -1.26
N ILE A 632 -28.77 5.10 -2.25
CA ILE A 632 -28.92 5.43 -3.67
C ILE A 632 -30.07 4.58 -4.23
N PRO A 633 -31.12 5.20 -4.81
CA PRO A 633 -32.22 4.47 -5.44
C PRO A 633 -31.74 3.54 -6.56
N TYR A 634 -32.44 2.42 -6.74
CA TYR A 634 -32.09 1.40 -7.73
C TYR A 634 -32.03 1.96 -9.15
N ASP A 635 -32.98 2.82 -9.54
CA ASP A 635 -33.02 3.41 -10.88
C ASP A 635 -31.77 4.28 -11.17
N ILE A 636 -31.22 4.93 -10.14
CA ILE A 636 -29.98 5.71 -10.23
C ILE A 636 -28.76 4.79 -10.35
N VAL A 637 -28.72 3.68 -9.60
CA VAL A 637 -27.66 2.67 -9.73
C VAL A 637 -27.63 2.06 -11.13
N GLN A 638 -28.81 1.71 -11.66
CA GLN A 638 -28.97 1.17 -13.01
C GLN A 638 -28.52 2.19 -14.07
N LYS A 639 -29.04 3.42 -14.06
CA LYS A 639 -28.64 4.46 -15.03
C LYS A 639 -27.16 4.78 -14.99
N TYR A 640 -26.55 4.73 -13.80
CA TYR A 640 -25.10 4.92 -13.66
C TYR A 640 -24.32 3.73 -14.24
N ALA A 641 -24.75 2.49 -14.00
CA ALA A 641 -24.16 1.31 -14.61
C ALA A 641 -24.26 1.35 -16.14
N GLU A 642 -25.43 1.70 -16.69
CA GLU A 642 -25.64 1.90 -18.13
C GLU A 642 -24.69 2.97 -18.69
N LEU A 643 -24.56 4.13 -18.02
CA LEU A 643 -23.62 5.18 -18.41
C LEU A 643 -22.18 4.67 -18.48
N LEU A 644 -21.72 3.92 -17.48
CA LEU A 644 -20.37 3.37 -17.47
C LEU A 644 -20.13 2.38 -18.62
N VAL A 645 -21.14 1.59 -18.98
CA VAL A 645 -21.06 0.65 -20.11
C VAL A 645 -21.07 1.39 -21.45
N ASP A 646 -21.94 2.38 -21.61
CA ASP A 646 -22.05 3.20 -22.83
C ASP A 646 -20.75 3.96 -23.14
N GLU A 647 -20.07 4.46 -22.10
CA GLU A 647 -18.82 5.21 -22.22
C GLU A 647 -17.57 4.29 -22.26
N GLY A 648 -17.75 2.96 -22.20
CA GLY A 648 -16.65 2.00 -22.30
C GLY A 648 -15.76 1.90 -21.04
N PHE A 649 -16.27 2.32 -19.88
CA PHE A 649 -15.57 2.22 -18.60
C PHE A 649 -15.87 0.92 -17.85
N ALA A 650 -16.95 0.22 -18.22
CA ALA A 650 -17.35 -1.07 -17.67
C ALA A 650 -17.98 -1.97 -18.74
N ILE A 651 -18.12 -3.26 -18.43
CA ILE A 651 -18.84 -4.24 -19.27
C ILE A 651 -19.79 -5.08 -18.41
N ILE A 652 -20.84 -5.59 -19.05
CA ILE A 652 -21.70 -6.62 -18.48
C ILE A 652 -21.10 -8.00 -18.81
N CYS A 653 -20.73 -8.75 -17.77
CA CYS A 653 -20.34 -10.15 -17.88
C CYS A 653 -21.60 -11.02 -18.01
N LYS A 654 -21.55 -12.00 -18.92
CA LYS A 654 -22.61 -13.01 -19.08
C LYS A 654 -22.38 -14.22 -18.18
#